data_AF-A0A8X8W9S4-F1
#
_entry.id   AF-A0A8X8W9S4-F1
#
_cell.length_a   1.000
_cell.length_b   1.000
_cell.length_c   1.000
_cell.angle_alpha   90.00
_cell.angle_beta   90.00
_cell.angle_gamma   90.00
#
_symmetry.space_group_name_H-M   'P 1'
#
loop_
_entity.id
_entity.type
_entity.pdbx_description
1 polymer ?
#
loop_
_entity_poly.entity_id
_entity_poly.type
_entity_poly.pdbx_seq_one_letter_code
_entity_poly.pdbx_strand_id
1 'polypeptide(L)'
;MAPNDTKCITPMKATSNGVFQGDDPLHYALPLLIIQICLVLLLTRALAYLLRPLRQPRVIAEIIGGVLLGPSALGRNEKYLHAVFPAKSLTVLDTIANLGLLFFLFLVGLELDPKSLKRTGKKALSIALAGITLPFALGIGTSFAFKATISADAKPAPFLVFMGVALSITAFPVLARILAELKLLTTDVGRMAMSAAAVNDVAAWVLLALAIALSGTGRSPLVSLWVFLCGFAFVFLCILLAPPVFKWVARRCPEGEPVDEIYICATLGVVLAASLVTDTIGIHALFGAFVVGVLVPKEGPLSGALVEKVEDLVSGIFLPLYFVSSGLKTNVATIQGAQSWGLLVLVICTACTGKIFGTVVASMLCKVSFKEAITLGFLMNTKGLVELIVLNIGKDRGVLNDQAFAIMVLMALFTTFITTPVVIAIYKPARVETAEYKHRTIQRKESNTQLRIMACFQSTRTLPTLINLMEVSRGTGRRGGLRVYAMHLTELSERSSAILMVHKARNNGIPFFSKEKATDSTQVVVAFEAFHQLSHVSIRPTTAISSMTTMHEDICSAAEAKRASVVVLPFHKHQRIDGHMETTREEMRHVNRRVLEWAPCSVAILVDRGLGGAAHVRASNVDYVITAFFFGGPDDREALAYGAIMAEHPGVRLNAVRFYVESHGGSSVKVDMGEDIDGFESRLGDEEFISGFKERAGKDGSIKYEEAVVNDAAEAVEVMRAHKSCNLFLVGRISEGELAAAMKKKSECPELGPIGNLLILAELSTAASVLVMQQYRSQLSEHSLKSLQEDEAASEMDDYDSE
;
A
#
# COMPACT_ATOMS: atom_id res chain seq x y z
N MET A 1 -19.84 -10.69 -62.96
CA MET A 1 -18.71 -9.81 -62.63
C MET A 1 -19.24 -8.66 -61.77
N ALA A 2 -19.16 -8.78 -60.45
CA ALA A 2 -19.34 -7.65 -59.55
C ALA A 2 -17.96 -6.98 -59.37
N PRO A 3 -17.86 -5.64 -59.39
CA PRO A 3 -16.56 -4.98 -59.31
C PRO A 3 -15.95 -5.16 -57.91
N ASN A 4 -14.75 -5.73 -57.87
CA ASN A 4 -13.84 -5.68 -56.72
C ASN A 4 -13.42 -4.23 -56.48
N ASP A 5 -14.10 -3.55 -55.57
CA ASP A 5 -13.69 -2.22 -55.09
C ASP A 5 -13.22 -2.32 -53.64
N THR A 6 -12.26 -3.24 -53.39
CA THR A 6 -11.44 -3.23 -52.16
C THR A 6 -10.42 -2.09 -52.26
N LYS A 7 -10.89 -0.85 -52.11
CA LYS A 7 -10.00 0.31 -51.94
C LYS A 7 -9.11 0.07 -50.74
N CYS A 8 -7.81 -0.14 -50.98
CA CYS A 8 -6.79 -0.16 -49.94
C CYS A 8 -6.87 1.16 -49.17
N ILE A 9 -7.12 1.06 -47.87
CA ILE A 9 -7.23 2.19 -46.96
C ILE A 9 -5.85 2.86 -46.88
N THR A 10 -5.75 4.10 -47.39
CA THR A 10 -4.49 4.86 -47.32
C THR A 10 -4.09 5.13 -45.86
N PRO A 11 -2.83 4.90 -45.47
CA PRO A 11 -2.36 5.15 -44.11
C PRO A 11 -2.46 6.65 -43.77
N MET A 12 -2.74 6.95 -42.50
CA MET A 12 -2.75 8.33 -42.01
C MET A 12 -1.33 8.91 -42.05
N LYS A 13 -1.21 10.19 -42.42
CA LYS A 13 0.05 10.93 -42.28
C LYS A 13 0.37 11.11 -40.79
N ALA A 14 1.65 11.07 -40.44
CA ALA A 14 2.10 11.14 -39.05
C ALA A 14 1.78 12.50 -38.41
N THR A 15 2.11 13.60 -39.10
CA THR A 15 2.04 14.97 -38.57
C THR A 15 1.18 15.89 -39.44
N SER A 16 0.50 16.83 -38.79
CA SER A 16 -0.28 17.91 -39.40
C SER A 16 0.57 19.17 -39.54
N ASN A 17 0.28 20.03 -40.52
CA ASN A 17 0.90 21.36 -40.62
C ASN A 17 0.17 22.42 -39.76
N GLY A 18 -0.92 22.04 -39.09
CA GLY A 18 -1.65 22.84 -38.12
C GLY A 18 -3.00 23.37 -38.61
N VAL A 19 -3.92 23.60 -37.67
CA VAL A 19 -5.30 24.05 -37.94
C VAL A 19 -5.34 25.36 -38.73
N PHE A 20 -4.43 26.29 -38.43
CA PHE A 20 -4.32 27.58 -39.11
C PHE A 20 -3.85 27.48 -40.57
N GLN A 21 -3.33 26.31 -40.99
CA GLN A 21 -2.98 26.03 -42.38
C GLN A 21 -4.10 25.27 -43.12
N GLY A 22 -5.26 25.07 -42.48
CA GLY A 22 -6.42 24.38 -43.04
C GLY A 22 -6.43 22.87 -42.85
N ASP A 23 -5.45 22.31 -42.11
CA ASP A 23 -5.41 20.90 -41.77
C ASP A 23 -6.33 20.60 -40.57
N ASP A 24 -7.17 19.57 -40.66
CA ASP A 24 -7.91 19.06 -39.49
C ASP A 24 -7.06 17.99 -38.76
N PRO A 25 -6.74 18.18 -37.47
CA PRO A 25 -5.86 17.31 -36.69
C PRO A 25 -6.40 15.89 -36.55
N LEU A 26 -7.72 15.67 -36.66
CA LEU A 26 -8.33 14.34 -36.55
C LEU A 26 -7.99 13.43 -37.74
N HIS A 27 -7.53 13.99 -38.87
CA HIS A 27 -7.10 13.21 -40.03
C HIS A 27 -5.64 12.74 -39.97
N TYR A 28 -4.89 13.14 -38.94
CA TYR A 28 -3.47 12.81 -38.76
C TYR A 28 -3.25 11.88 -37.57
N ALA A 29 -2.28 10.97 -37.68
CA ALA A 29 -2.10 9.89 -36.70
C ALA A 29 -1.68 10.41 -35.31
N LEU A 30 -0.70 11.31 -35.24
CA LEU A 30 -0.17 11.79 -33.95
C LEU A 30 -1.19 12.68 -33.18
N PRO A 31 -1.80 13.73 -33.77
CA PRO A 31 -2.75 14.56 -33.03
C PRO A 31 -3.99 13.79 -32.58
N LEU A 32 -4.51 12.90 -33.44
CA LEU A 32 -5.64 12.04 -33.08
C LEU A 32 -5.28 11.09 -31.94
N LEU A 33 -4.11 10.46 -31.98
CA LEU A 33 -3.65 9.60 -30.90
C LEU A 33 -3.51 10.36 -29.58
N ILE A 34 -2.99 11.58 -29.58
CA ILE A 34 -2.91 12.41 -28.37
C ILE A 34 -4.31 12.66 -27.79
N ILE A 35 -5.28 13.02 -28.64
CA ILE A 35 -6.68 13.20 -28.21
C ILE A 35 -7.24 11.90 -27.63
N GLN A 36 -7.00 10.76 -28.28
CA GLN A 36 -7.41 9.45 -27.78
C GLN A 36 -6.79 9.17 -26.40
N ILE A 37 -5.48 9.40 -26.22
CA ILE A 37 -4.80 9.20 -24.93
C ILE A 37 -5.42 10.09 -23.85
N CYS A 38 -5.62 11.38 -24.12
CA CYS A 38 -6.25 12.30 -23.17
C CYS A 38 -7.67 11.84 -22.78
N LEU A 39 -8.48 11.45 -23.76
CA LEU A 39 -9.84 10.97 -23.54
C LEU A 39 -9.86 9.68 -22.70
N VAL A 40 -8.98 8.72 -23.03
CA VAL A 40 -8.84 7.46 -22.30
C VAL A 40 -8.42 7.71 -20.86
N LEU A 41 -7.41 8.55 -20.63
CA LEU A 41 -6.93 8.84 -19.28
C LEU A 41 -8.00 9.56 -18.45
N LEU A 42 -8.65 10.59 -18.99
CA LEU A 42 -9.71 11.33 -18.28
C LEU A 42 -10.86 10.41 -17.89
N LEU A 43 -11.37 9.60 -18.83
CA LEU A 43 -12.50 8.73 -18.57
C LEU A 43 -12.14 7.63 -17.55
N THR A 44 -11.02 6.94 -17.75
CA THR A 44 -10.62 5.83 -16.88
C THR A 44 -10.28 6.30 -15.47
N ARG A 45 -9.69 7.49 -15.30
CA ARG A 45 -9.43 8.10 -13.99
C ARG A 45 -10.72 8.55 -13.31
N ALA A 46 -11.66 9.17 -14.04
CA ALA A 46 -12.96 9.54 -13.49
C ALA A 46 -13.75 8.30 -13.03
N LEU A 47 -13.74 7.22 -13.81
CA LEU A 47 -14.35 5.94 -13.40
C LEU A 47 -13.67 5.32 -12.19
N ALA A 48 -12.33 5.35 -12.13
CA ALA A 48 -11.59 4.83 -10.98
C ALA A 48 -11.94 5.61 -9.70
N TYR A 49 -12.08 6.94 -9.80
CA TYR A 49 -12.53 7.79 -8.70
C TYR A 49 -13.95 7.43 -8.26
N LEU A 50 -14.88 7.26 -9.20
CA LEU A 50 -16.27 6.87 -8.90
C LEU A 50 -16.39 5.48 -8.28
N LEU A 51 -15.53 4.54 -8.68
CA LEU A 51 -15.50 3.16 -8.17
C LEU A 51 -14.67 2.99 -6.90
N ARG A 52 -13.97 4.04 -6.43
CA ARG A 52 -13.15 4.04 -5.21
C ARG A 52 -13.90 3.57 -3.95
N PRO A 53 -15.17 3.96 -3.69
CA PRO A 53 -15.92 3.48 -2.53
C PRO A 53 -16.12 1.95 -2.51
N LEU A 54 -16.11 1.32 -3.68
CA LEU A 54 -16.24 -0.13 -3.83
C LEU A 54 -14.89 -0.87 -3.73
N ARG A 55 -13.79 -0.14 -3.48
CA ARG A 55 -12.40 -0.66 -3.41
C ARG A 55 -12.00 -1.47 -4.66
N GLN A 56 -12.50 -1.09 -5.83
CA GLN A 56 -12.24 -1.81 -7.07
C GLN A 56 -10.85 -1.46 -7.62
N PRO A 57 -10.05 -2.46 -8.06
CA PRO A 57 -8.80 -2.21 -8.75
C PRO A 57 -8.98 -1.32 -9.99
N ARG A 58 -8.00 -0.44 -10.23
CA ARG A 58 -7.97 0.47 -11.38
C ARG A 58 -8.18 -0.22 -12.74
N VAL A 59 -7.65 -1.44 -12.90
CA VAL A 59 -7.81 -2.26 -14.11
C VAL A 59 -9.29 -2.46 -14.49
N ILE A 60 -10.19 -2.58 -13.51
CA ILE A 60 -11.62 -2.77 -13.79
C ILE A 60 -12.22 -1.49 -14.36
N ALA A 61 -11.87 -0.32 -13.79
CA ALA A 61 -12.28 0.97 -14.32
C ALA A 61 -11.77 1.19 -15.76
N GLU A 62 -10.56 0.73 -16.06
CA GLU A 62 -9.96 0.83 -17.40
C GLU A 62 -10.68 -0.04 -18.44
N ILE A 63 -11.00 -1.29 -18.09
CA ILE A 63 -11.76 -2.19 -18.99
C ILE A 63 -13.18 -1.65 -19.20
N ILE A 64 -13.87 -1.22 -18.14
CA ILE A 64 -15.21 -0.61 -18.25
C ILE A 64 -15.14 0.66 -19.11
N GLY A 65 -14.14 1.51 -18.89
CA GLY A 65 -13.91 2.71 -19.70
C GLY A 65 -13.72 2.38 -21.18
N GLY A 66 -12.97 1.33 -21.51
CA GLY A 66 -12.83 0.82 -22.88
C GLY A 66 -14.14 0.36 -23.50
N VAL A 67 -14.94 -0.42 -22.76
CA VAL A 67 -16.26 -0.88 -23.22
C VAL A 67 -17.21 0.32 -23.43
N LEU A 68 -17.13 1.34 -22.58
CA LEU A 68 -17.94 2.56 -22.70
C LEU A 68 -17.55 3.43 -23.89
N LEU A 69 -16.25 3.59 -24.17
CA LEU A 69 -15.76 4.29 -25.36
C LEU A 69 -16.07 3.53 -26.66
N GLY A 70 -16.18 2.21 -26.57
CA GLY A 70 -16.45 1.32 -27.67
C GLY A 70 -17.90 1.34 -28.19
N PRO A 71 -18.21 0.48 -29.17
CA PRO A 71 -19.52 0.40 -29.81
C PRO A 71 -20.66 0.02 -28.85
N SER A 72 -20.32 -0.46 -27.64
CA SER A 72 -21.28 -0.86 -26.61
C SER A 72 -22.01 0.32 -25.95
N ALA A 73 -21.43 1.54 -25.95
CA ALA A 73 -22.08 2.73 -25.40
C ALA A 73 -21.86 3.98 -26.27
N LEU A 74 -20.79 4.77 -26.07
CA LEU A 74 -20.54 6.03 -26.79
C LEU A 74 -20.33 5.80 -28.29
N GLY A 75 -19.70 4.69 -28.65
CA GLY A 75 -19.50 4.26 -30.04
C GLY A 75 -20.78 3.88 -30.77
N ARG A 76 -21.96 3.88 -30.14
CA ARG A 76 -23.26 3.77 -30.84
C ARG A 76 -23.53 4.96 -31.75
N ASN A 77 -22.92 6.11 -31.46
CA ASN A 77 -22.94 7.24 -32.36
C ASN A 77 -21.82 7.09 -33.40
N GLU A 78 -22.19 6.66 -34.61
CA GLU A 78 -21.29 6.47 -35.75
C GLU A 78 -20.44 7.70 -36.05
N LYS A 79 -20.98 8.92 -35.86
CA LYS A 79 -20.21 10.16 -36.07
C LYS A 79 -19.05 10.29 -35.10
N TYR A 80 -19.28 9.94 -33.83
CA TYR A 80 -18.24 9.95 -32.81
C TYR A 80 -17.20 8.85 -33.07
N LEU A 81 -17.65 7.63 -33.37
CA LEU A 81 -16.75 6.50 -33.60
C LEU A 81 -15.84 6.74 -34.82
N HIS A 82 -16.40 7.25 -35.92
CA HIS A 82 -15.62 7.58 -37.11
C HIS A 82 -14.71 8.80 -36.94
N ALA A 83 -15.06 9.77 -36.09
CA ALA A 83 -14.23 10.95 -35.83
C ALA A 83 -13.08 10.65 -34.87
N VAL A 84 -13.35 9.94 -33.76
CA VAL A 84 -12.39 9.75 -32.66
C VAL A 84 -11.67 8.40 -32.76
N PHE A 85 -12.30 7.34 -33.25
CA PHE A 85 -11.72 6.00 -33.39
C PHE A 85 -11.87 5.43 -34.81
N PRO A 86 -11.43 6.14 -35.87
CA PRO A 86 -11.48 5.62 -37.24
C PRO A 86 -10.62 4.37 -37.38
N ALA A 87 -11.04 3.41 -38.22
CA ALA A 87 -10.32 2.16 -38.47
C ALA A 87 -8.82 2.35 -38.81
N LYS A 88 -8.47 3.47 -39.47
CA LYS A 88 -7.08 3.84 -39.79
C LYS A 88 -6.21 4.09 -38.54
N SER A 89 -6.81 4.68 -37.51
CA SER A 89 -6.13 5.03 -36.25
C SER A 89 -6.00 3.84 -35.32
N LEU A 90 -6.89 2.85 -35.41
CA LEU A 90 -6.88 1.66 -34.55
C LEU A 90 -5.58 0.88 -34.68
N THR A 91 -4.98 0.79 -35.87
CA THR A 91 -3.67 0.15 -36.02
C THR A 91 -2.57 0.87 -35.23
N VAL A 92 -2.57 2.21 -35.22
CA VAL A 92 -1.60 2.99 -34.44
C VAL A 92 -1.84 2.81 -32.95
N LEU A 93 -3.09 2.92 -32.50
CA LEU A 93 -3.50 2.68 -31.12
C LEU A 93 -3.09 1.27 -30.66
N ASP A 94 -3.39 0.24 -31.46
CA ASP A 94 -3.08 -1.16 -31.17
C ASP A 94 -1.57 -1.40 -31.10
N THR A 95 -0.76 -0.76 -31.97
CA THR A 95 0.70 -0.92 -31.91
C THR A 95 1.29 -0.36 -30.61
N ILE A 96 0.83 0.80 -30.16
CA ILE A 96 1.30 1.44 -28.92
C ILE A 96 0.76 0.69 -27.70
N ALA A 97 -0.50 0.26 -27.73
CA ALA A 97 -1.09 -0.58 -26.71
C ALA A 97 -0.33 -1.91 -26.52
N ASN A 98 0.01 -2.60 -27.62
CA ASN A 98 0.79 -3.84 -27.55
C ASN A 98 2.24 -3.61 -27.12
N LEU A 99 2.84 -2.48 -27.46
CA LEU A 99 4.16 -2.10 -26.94
C LEU A 99 4.12 -1.87 -25.42
N GLY A 100 3.08 -1.19 -24.93
CA GLY A 100 2.81 -1.05 -23.50
C GLY A 100 2.65 -2.38 -22.80
N LEU A 101 1.83 -3.25 -23.38
CA LEU A 101 1.60 -4.60 -22.90
C LEU A 101 2.89 -5.44 -22.84
N LEU A 102 3.76 -5.29 -23.83
CA LEU A 102 5.06 -5.95 -23.89
C LEU A 102 5.93 -5.54 -22.70
N PHE A 103 6.07 -4.24 -22.43
CA PHE A 103 6.80 -3.76 -21.25
C PHE A 103 6.12 -4.13 -19.94
N PHE A 104 4.78 -4.15 -19.91
CA PHE A 104 4.04 -4.63 -18.75
C PHE A 104 4.36 -6.10 -18.45
N LEU A 105 4.41 -6.97 -19.46
CA LEU A 105 4.77 -8.37 -19.25
C LEU A 105 6.24 -8.57 -18.89
N PHE A 106 7.12 -7.69 -19.36
CA PHE A 106 8.48 -7.64 -18.83
C PHE A 106 8.47 -7.33 -17.32
N LEU A 107 7.68 -6.35 -16.87
CA LEU A 107 7.51 -6.06 -15.45
C LEU A 107 6.93 -7.26 -14.71
N VAL A 108 5.86 -7.90 -15.19
CA VAL A 108 5.31 -9.13 -14.58
C VAL A 108 6.35 -10.23 -14.50
N GLY A 109 7.16 -10.42 -15.55
CA GLY A 109 8.28 -11.36 -15.51
C GLY A 109 9.32 -10.97 -14.45
N LEU A 110 9.64 -9.69 -14.34
CA LEU A 110 10.56 -9.12 -13.34
C LEU A 110 10.05 -9.33 -11.91
N GLU A 111 8.74 -9.28 -11.72
CA GLU A 111 8.03 -9.51 -10.47
C GLU A 111 8.03 -10.99 -10.03
N LEU A 112 7.94 -11.92 -10.98
CA LEU A 112 7.94 -13.35 -10.69
C LEU A 112 9.34 -13.84 -10.29
N ASP A 113 9.47 -14.35 -9.07
CA ASP A 113 10.71 -14.99 -8.57
C ASP A 113 10.63 -16.53 -8.69
N PRO A 114 11.42 -17.15 -9.58
CA PRO A 114 11.48 -18.60 -9.71
C PRO A 114 11.98 -19.32 -8.45
N LYS A 115 12.84 -18.67 -7.63
CA LYS A 115 13.35 -19.26 -6.39
C LYS A 115 12.22 -19.40 -5.37
N SER A 116 11.43 -18.34 -5.20
CA SER A 116 10.20 -18.33 -4.41
C SER A 116 9.20 -19.40 -4.90
N LEU A 117 9.05 -19.56 -6.21
CA LEU A 117 8.18 -20.60 -6.79
C LEU A 117 8.64 -22.02 -6.42
N LYS A 118 9.94 -22.30 -6.43
CA LYS A 118 10.49 -23.61 -6.00
C LYS A 118 10.29 -23.87 -4.50
N ARG A 119 10.26 -22.82 -3.68
CA ARG A 119 9.97 -22.89 -2.25
C ARG A 119 8.48 -22.94 -1.94
N THR A 120 7.63 -22.81 -2.97
CA THR A 120 6.17 -22.85 -2.82
C THR A 120 5.76 -24.20 -2.26
N GLY A 121 5.14 -24.19 -1.08
CA GLY A 121 4.76 -25.42 -0.39
C GLY A 121 3.75 -26.24 -1.19
N LYS A 122 3.74 -27.57 -0.94
CA LYS A 122 2.81 -28.53 -1.60
C LYS A 122 1.35 -28.09 -1.60
N LYS A 123 0.93 -27.32 -0.57
CA LYS A 123 -0.42 -26.77 -0.44
C LYS A 123 -0.77 -25.81 -1.58
N ALA A 124 0.05 -24.79 -1.82
CA ALA A 124 -0.21 -23.78 -2.84
C ALA A 124 -0.15 -24.37 -4.26
N LEU A 125 0.74 -25.35 -4.50
CA LEU A 125 0.78 -26.08 -5.77
C LEU A 125 -0.50 -26.91 -5.99
N SER A 126 -1.00 -27.58 -4.95
CA SER A 126 -2.28 -28.32 -5.02
C SER A 126 -3.45 -27.39 -5.35
N ILE A 127 -3.51 -26.22 -4.71
CA ILE A 127 -4.55 -25.20 -4.95
C ILE A 127 -4.45 -24.66 -6.39
N ALA A 128 -3.24 -24.38 -6.88
CA ALA A 128 -3.01 -23.93 -8.26
C ALA A 128 -3.48 -24.97 -9.27
N LEU A 129 -3.05 -26.24 -9.12
CA LEU A 129 -3.44 -27.34 -10.01
C LEU A 129 -4.95 -27.58 -10.02
N ALA A 130 -5.60 -27.57 -8.86
CA ALA A 130 -7.06 -27.70 -8.77
C ALA A 130 -7.77 -26.49 -9.40
N GLY A 131 -7.22 -25.29 -9.20
CA GLY A 131 -7.71 -24.03 -9.78
C GLY A 131 -7.49 -23.88 -11.29
N ILE A 132 -6.75 -24.80 -11.94
CA ILE A 132 -6.61 -24.88 -13.39
C ILE A 132 -7.42 -26.06 -13.93
N THR A 133 -7.19 -27.26 -13.41
CA THR A 133 -7.72 -28.50 -14.01
C THR A 133 -9.25 -28.55 -14.03
N LEU A 134 -9.91 -28.19 -12.93
CA LEU A 134 -11.36 -28.19 -12.83
C LEU A 134 -12.03 -27.16 -13.76
N PRO A 135 -11.68 -25.85 -13.72
CA PRO A 135 -12.26 -24.89 -14.65
C PRO A 135 -11.88 -25.17 -16.12
N PHE A 136 -10.72 -25.79 -16.39
CA PHE A 136 -10.35 -26.19 -17.75
C PHE A 136 -11.31 -27.24 -18.31
N ALA A 137 -11.60 -28.28 -17.52
CA ALA A 137 -12.55 -29.32 -17.89
C ALA A 137 -13.96 -28.78 -18.07
N LEU A 138 -14.41 -27.86 -17.20
CA LEU A 138 -15.70 -27.19 -17.34
C LEU A 138 -15.73 -26.22 -18.55
N GLY A 139 -14.60 -25.59 -18.87
CA GLY A 139 -14.43 -24.76 -20.08
C GLY A 139 -14.57 -25.58 -21.37
N ILE A 140 -14.00 -26.79 -21.40
CA ILE A 140 -14.23 -27.75 -22.47
C ILE A 140 -15.72 -28.10 -22.55
N GLY A 141 -16.36 -28.41 -21.41
CA GLY A 141 -17.80 -28.72 -21.36
C GLY A 141 -18.67 -27.59 -21.92
N THR A 142 -18.43 -26.35 -21.50
CA THR A 142 -19.17 -25.16 -21.96
C THR A 142 -18.91 -24.82 -23.42
N SER A 143 -17.74 -25.15 -23.96
CA SER A 143 -17.44 -24.92 -25.37
C SER A 143 -18.35 -25.73 -26.31
N PHE A 144 -18.84 -26.90 -25.89
CA PHE A 144 -19.86 -27.65 -26.65
C PHE A 144 -21.18 -26.89 -26.73
N ALA A 145 -21.58 -26.23 -25.63
CA ALA A 145 -22.77 -25.38 -25.61
C ALA A 145 -22.60 -24.16 -26.52
N PHE A 146 -21.42 -23.51 -26.53
CA PHE A 146 -21.11 -22.42 -27.47
C PHE A 146 -21.19 -22.88 -28.92
N LYS A 147 -20.57 -24.01 -29.24
CA LYS A 147 -20.56 -24.53 -30.61
C LYS A 147 -21.96 -24.90 -31.09
N ALA A 148 -22.80 -25.43 -30.21
CA ALA A 148 -24.18 -25.78 -30.52
C ALA A 148 -25.10 -24.56 -30.73
N THR A 149 -24.73 -23.38 -30.23
CA THR A 149 -25.62 -22.20 -30.22
C THR A 149 -25.11 -21.04 -31.07
N ILE A 150 -23.85 -20.63 -30.89
CA ILE A 150 -23.33 -19.33 -31.36
C ILE A 150 -22.14 -19.48 -32.31
N SER A 151 -21.36 -20.56 -32.22
CA SER A 151 -20.08 -20.71 -32.94
C SER A 151 -19.98 -22.03 -33.70
N ALA A 152 -20.99 -22.34 -34.54
CA ALA A 152 -21.06 -23.58 -35.32
C ALA A 152 -19.85 -23.77 -36.27
N ASP A 153 -19.33 -22.68 -36.84
CA ASP A 153 -18.22 -22.69 -37.82
C ASP A 153 -16.81 -22.74 -37.20
N ALA A 154 -16.69 -22.67 -35.88
CA ALA A 154 -15.39 -22.67 -35.21
C ALA A 154 -14.71 -24.06 -35.28
N LYS A 155 -13.39 -24.07 -35.55
CA LYS A 155 -12.60 -25.32 -35.53
C LYS A 155 -12.67 -25.95 -34.13
N PRO A 156 -13.05 -27.23 -34.01
CA PRO A 156 -13.38 -27.84 -32.72
C PRO A 156 -12.20 -27.86 -31.74
N ALA A 157 -11.02 -28.31 -32.16
CA ALA A 157 -9.89 -28.50 -31.26
C ALA A 157 -9.31 -27.18 -30.70
N PRO A 158 -9.01 -26.15 -31.51
CA PRO A 158 -8.54 -24.87 -30.99
C PRO A 158 -9.56 -24.18 -30.09
N PHE A 159 -10.85 -24.24 -30.45
CA PHE A 159 -11.93 -23.62 -29.67
C PHE A 159 -12.07 -24.23 -28.28
N LEU A 160 -12.05 -25.57 -28.17
CA LEU A 160 -12.09 -26.30 -26.89
C LEU A 160 -10.95 -25.87 -25.97
N VAL A 161 -9.72 -25.82 -26.50
CA VAL A 161 -8.53 -25.44 -25.73
C VAL A 161 -8.60 -23.97 -25.34
N PHE A 162 -8.93 -23.06 -26.25
CA PHE A 162 -9.06 -21.63 -25.94
C PHE A 162 -10.09 -21.35 -24.84
N MET A 163 -11.24 -22.02 -24.88
CA MET A 163 -12.27 -21.92 -23.84
C MET A 163 -11.77 -22.47 -22.50
N GLY A 164 -11.14 -23.65 -22.51
CA GLY A 164 -10.52 -24.23 -21.30
C GLY A 164 -9.48 -23.30 -20.68
N VAL A 165 -8.60 -22.71 -21.50
CA VAL A 165 -7.56 -21.77 -21.05
C VAL A 165 -8.20 -20.50 -20.48
N ALA A 166 -9.13 -19.86 -21.18
CA ALA A 166 -9.74 -18.61 -20.74
C ALA A 166 -10.44 -18.73 -19.38
N LEU A 167 -11.16 -19.84 -19.13
CA LEU A 167 -11.82 -20.07 -17.83
C LEU A 167 -10.82 -20.43 -16.70
N SER A 168 -9.62 -20.90 -17.04
CA SER A 168 -8.63 -21.41 -16.08
C SER A 168 -7.59 -20.41 -15.64
N ILE A 169 -7.50 -19.23 -16.26
CA ILE A 169 -6.51 -18.22 -15.90
C ILE A 169 -6.97 -17.48 -14.63
N THR A 170 -6.03 -17.23 -13.73
CA THR A 170 -6.17 -16.33 -12.59
C THR A 170 -5.08 -15.28 -12.74
N ALA A 171 -5.41 -13.99 -12.69
CA ALA A 171 -4.44 -12.93 -12.97
C ALA A 171 -3.64 -12.56 -11.71
N PHE A 172 -2.37 -12.96 -11.64
CA PHE A 172 -1.49 -12.65 -10.50
C PHE A 172 -1.39 -11.14 -10.19
N PRO A 173 -1.17 -10.22 -11.16
CA PRO A 173 -1.01 -8.80 -10.85
C PRO A 173 -2.28 -8.18 -10.27
N VAL A 174 -3.45 -8.53 -10.82
CA VAL A 174 -4.75 -8.01 -10.33
C VAL A 174 -5.06 -8.56 -8.95
N LEU A 175 -4.79 -9.84 -8.71
CA LEU A 175 -4.93 -10.44 -7.39
C LEU A 175 -4.03 -9.76 -6.36
N ALA A 176 -2.76 -9.49 -6.70
CA ALA A 176 -1.82 -8.81 -5.82
C ALA A 176 -2.35 -7.45 -5.39
N ARG A 177 -2.95 -6.70 -6.32
CA ARG A 177 -3.61 -5.41 -6.04
C ARG A 177 -4.83 -5.57 -5.14
N ILE A 178 -5.71 -6.54 -5.41
CA ILE A 178 -6.88 -6.81 -4.55
C ILE A 178 -6.43 -7.16 -3.14
N LEU A 179 -5.42 -8.03 -2.98
CA LEU A 179 -4.89 -8.38 -1.66
C LEU A 179 -4.25 -7.19 -0.95
N ALA A 180 -3.62 -6.27 -1.70
CA ALA A 180 -3.03 -5.05 -1.17
C ALA A 180 -4.11 -4.13 -0.58
N GLU A 181 -5.13 -3.83 -1.37
CA GLU A 181 -6.28 -3.00 -0.99
C GLU A 181 -7.08 -3.59 0.17
N LEU A 182 -7.18 -4.92 0.23
CA LEU A 182 -7.86 -5.63 1.31
C LEU A 182 -6.98 -5.83 2.55
N LYS A 183 -5.72 -5.36 2.54
CA LYS A 183 -4.73 -5.57 3.61
C LYS A 183 -4.50 -7.06 3.93
N LEU A 184 -4.71 -7.94 2.93
CA LEU A 184 -4.58 -9.38 3.04
C LEU A 184 -3.22 -9.92 2.57
N LEU A 185 -2.38 -9.11 1.92
CA LEU A 185 -1.05 -9.52 1.42
C LEU A 185 -0.19 -10.23 2.47
N THR A 186 -0.29 -9.80 3.73
CA THR A 186 0.49 -10.31 4.85
C THR A 186 -0.26 -11.40 5.63
N THR A 187 -1.43 -11.84 5.19
CA THR A 187 -2.11 -12.99 5.80
C THR A 187 -1.60 -14.29 5.20
N ASP A 188 -1.82 -15.42 5.89
CA ASP A 188 -1.47 -16.73 5.33
C ASP A 188 -2.35 -17.07 4.11
N VAL A 189 -3.59 -16.59 4.09
CA VAL A 189 -4.49 -16.67 2.91
C VAL A 189 -3.89 -15.90 1.74
N GLY A 190 -3.47 -14.65 1.94
CA GLY A 190 -2.83 -13.85 0.90
C GLY A 190 -1.55 -14.48 0.36
N ARG A 191 -0.71 -15.06 1.24
CA ARG A 191 0.51 -15.78 0.82
C ARG A 191 0.20 -17.00 -0.03
N MET A 192 -0.78 -17.81 0.38
CA MET A 192 -1.23 -18.98 -0.39
C MET A 192 -1.81 -18.56 -1.74
N ALA A 193 -2.63 -17.50 -1.75
CA ALA A 193 -3.22 -16.92 -2.95
C ALA A 193 -2.16 -16.43 -3.94
N MET A 194 -1.21 -15.61 -3.48
CA MET A 194 -0.11 -15.09 -4.31
C MET A 194 0.73 -16.20 -4.91
N SER A 195 1.10 -17.19 -4.10
CA SER A 195 1.92 -18.32 -4.56
C SER A 195 1.17 -19.18 -5.58
N ALA A 196 -0.11 -19.48 -5.33
CA ALA A 196 -0.94 -20.25 -6.26
C ALA A 196 -1.19 -19.48 -7.56
N ALA A 197 -1.45 -18.17 -7.50
CA ALA A 197 -1.62 -17.33 -8.67
C ALA A 197 -0.34 -17.19 -9.50
N ALA A 198 0.84 -17.11 -8.88
CA ALA A 198 2.10 -17.11 -9.60
C ALA A 198 2.33 -18.42 -10.38
N VAL A 199 1.99 -19.57 -9.78
CA VAL A 199 2.00 -20.86 -10.49
C VAL A 199 0.99 -20.84 -11.65
N ASN A 200 -0.23 -20.32 -11.40
CA ASN A 200 -1.27 -20.23 -12.42
C ASN A 200 -0.87 -19.32 -13.59
N ASP A 201 -0.21 -18.19 -13.35
CA ASP A 201 0.29 -17.29 -14.40
C ASP A 201 1.34 -18.00 -15.28
N VAL A 202 2.32 -18.68 -14.67
CA VAL A 202 3.31 -19.46 -15.44
C VAL A 202 2.62 -20.56 -16.26
N ALA A 203 1.68 -21.28 -15.65
CA ALA A 203 0.90 -22.31 -16.35
C ALA A 203 0.02 -21.71 -17.47
N ALA A 204 -0.55 -20.53 -17.27
CA ALA A 204 -1.36 -19.82 -18.26
C ALA A 204 -0.56 -19.53 -19.53
N TRP A 205 0.71 -19.13 -19.41
CA TRP A 205 1.57 -18.90 -20.57
C TRP A 205 1.90 -20.19 -21.32
N VAL A 206 2.16 -21.28 -20.62
CA VAL A 206 2.37 -22.60 -21.24
C VAL A 206 1.11 -23.05 -21.98
N LEU A 207 -0.05 -22.91 -21.34
CA LEU A 207 -1.35 -23.26 -21.92
C LEU A 207 -1.72 -22.37 -23.11
N LEU A 208 -1.40 -21.07 -23.05
CA LEU A 208 -1.59 -20.14 -24.16
C LEU A 208 -0.68 -20.48 -25.33
N ALA A 209 0.59 -20.79 -25.09
CA ALA A 209 1.51 -21.23 -26.14
C ALA A 209 0.98 -22.50 -26.83
N LEU A 210 0.46 -23.45 -26.07
CA LEU A 210 -0.20 -24.64 -26.59
C LEU A 210 -1.45 -24.30 -27.43
N ALA A 211 -2.33 -23.45 -26.91
CA ALA A 211 -3.53 -23.00 -27.61
C ALA A 211 -3.17 -22.32 -28.95
N ILE A 212 -2.12 -21.49 -28.93
CA ILE A 212 -1.58 -20.81 -30.10
C ILE A 212 -1.06 -21.82 -31.12
N ALA A 213 -0.23 -22.77 -30.71
CA ALA A 213 0.35 -23.78 -31.58
C ALA A 213 -0.73 -24.64 -32.26
N LEU A 214 -1.81 -24.97 -31.54
CA LEU A 214 -2.93 -25.75 -32.07
C LEU A 214 -3.86 -24.95 -33.00
N SER A 215 -3.91 -23.62 -32.85
CA SER A 215 -4.74 -22.74 -33.69
C SER A 215 -4.15 -22.41 -35.07
N GLY A 216 -2.92 -22.86 -35.36
CA GLY A 216 -2.20 -22.56 -36.59
C GLY A 216 -2.94 -22.93 -37.88
N THR A 217 -2.61 -22.23 -38.97
CA THR A 217 -3.24 -22.39 -40.29
C THR A 217 -2.80 -23.69 -40.96
N GLY A 218 -3.37 -24.84 -40.58
CA GLY A 218 -3.65 -26.06 -41.36
C GLY A 218 -2.67 -26.62 -42.42
N ARG A 219 -1.45 -26.06 -42.59
CA ARG A 219 -0.52 -26.41 -43.67
C ARG A 219 0.26 -27.68 -43.36
N SER A 220 0.46 -28.03 -42.08
CA SER A 220 0.88 -29.35 -41.56
C SER A 220 1.05 -29.28 -40.03
N PRO A 221 0.73 -30.33 -39.25
CA PRO A 221 1.05 -30.41 -37.80
C PRO A 221 2.54 -30.24 -37.50
N LEU A 222 3.41 -30.50 -38.49
CA LEU A 222 4.86 -30.33 -38.37
C LEU A 222 5.28 -28.87 -38.12
N VAL A 223 4.51 -27.89 -38.62
CA VAL A 223 4.81 -26.47 -38.39
C VAL A 223 4.63 -26.12 -36.92
N SER A 224 3.54 -26.58 -36.29
CA SER A 224 3.30 -26.36 -34.86
C SER A 224 4.38 -27.00 -33.98
N LEU A 225 4.87 -28.19 -34.38
CA LEU A 225 5.98 -28.85 -33.70
C LEU A 225 7.28 -28.04 -33.81
N TRP A 226 7.61 -27.52 -35.00
CA TRP A 226 8.79 -26.67 -35.21
C TRP A 226 8.73 -25.37 -34.41
N VAL A 227 7.58 -24.69 -34.39
CA VAL A 227 7.36 -23.48 -33.57
C VAL A 227 7.60 -23.78 -32.08
N PHE A 228 7.06 -24.91 -31.59
CA PHE A 228 7.27 -25.34 -30.21
C PHE A 228 8.74 -25.64 -29.89
N LEU A 229 9.45 -26.35 -30.79
CA LEU A 229 10.85 -26.70 -30.61
C LEU A 229 11.77 -25.48 -30.64
N CYS A 230 11.55 -24.55 -31.58
CA CYS A 230 12.25 -23.26 -31.65
C CYS A 230 11.97 -22.40 -30.42
N GLY A 231 10.74 -22.39 -29.91
CA GLY A 231 10.38 -21.71 -28.66
C GLY A 231 11.14 -22.27 -27.46
N PHE A 232 11.23 -23.60 -27.34
CA PHE A 232 12.00 -24.25 -26.28
C PHE A 232 13.50 -23.92 -26.39
N ALA A 233 14.05 -23.98 -27.61
CA ALA A 233 15.44 -23.62 -27.88
C ALA A 233 15.73 -22.14 -27.51
N PHE A 234 14.82 -21.22 -27.82
CA PHE A 234 14.91 -19.81 -27.43
C PHE A 234 14.94 -19.64 -25.91
N VAL A 235 14.01 -20.27 -25.18
CA VAL A 235 13.98 -20.19 -23.71
C VAL A 235 15.26 -20.77 -23.11
N PHE A 236 15.72 -21.91 -23.61
CA PHE A 236 16.97 -22.54 -23.18
C PHE A 236 18.18 -21.63 -23.42
N LEU A 237 18.27 -21.02 -24.60
CA LEU A 237 19.34 -20.07 -24.93
C LEU A 237 19.31 -18.84 -24.02
N CYS A 238 18.14 -18.28 -23.76
CA CYS A 238 17.96 -17.16 -22.84
C CYS A 238 18.40 -17.53 -21.41
N ILE A 239 18.06 -18.73 -20.92
CA ILE A 239 18.49 -19.21 -19.60
C ILE A 239 20.03 -19.33 -19.51
N LEU A 240 20.71 -19.65 -20.61
CA LEU A 240 22.17 -19.74 -20.65
C LEU A 240 22.85 -18.37 -20.78
N LEU A 241 22.35 -17.49 -21.65
CA LEU A 241 22.99 -16.22 -22.01
C LEU A 241 22.60 -15.05 -21.09
N ALA A 242 21.34 -14.96 -20.66
CA ALA A 242 20.86 -13.79 -19.94
C ALA A 242 21.45 -13.67 -18.51
N PRO A 243 21.54 -14.75 -17.69
CA PRO A 243 22.09 -14.66 -16.34
C PRO A 243 23.54 -14.16 -16.25
N PRO A 244 24.51 -14.61 -17.07
CA PRO A 244 25.87 -14.07 -17.01
C PRO A 244 25.93 -12.59 -17.43
N VAL A 245 25.16 -12.19 -18.45
CA VAL A 245 25.09 -10.79 -18.90
C VAL A 245 24.51 -9.90 -17.81
N PHE A 246 23.37 -10.26 -17.22
CA PHE A 246 22.77 -9.45 -16.18
C PHE A 246 23.57 -9.46 -14.87
N LYS A 247 24.27 -10.54 -14.53
CA LYS A 247 25.23 -10.54 -13.40
C LYS A 247 26.41 -9.61 -13.65
N TRP A 248 26.88 -9.51 -14.89
CA TRP A 248 27.93 -8.58 -15.25
C TRP A 248 27.45 -7.12 -15.15
N VAL A 249 26.26 -6.82 -15.65
CA VAL A 249 25.63 -5.50 -15.50
C VAL A 249 25.41 -5.15 -14.04
N ALA A 250 24.85 -6.07 -13.24
CA ALA A 250 24.58 -5.84 -11.83
C ALA A 250 25.84 -5.54 -11.00
N ARG A 251 27.01 -6.10 -11.37
CA ARG A 251 28.29 -5.78 -10.72
C ARG A 251 28.80 -4.37 -11.01
N ARG A 252 28.30 -3.72 -12.07
CA ARG A 252 28.67 -2.36 -12.48
C ARG A 252 27.74 -1.30 -11.91
N CYS A 253 26.64 -1.70 -11.28
CA CYS A 253 25.71 -0.81 -10.58
C CYS A 253 25.90 -0.98 -9.06
N PRO A 254 26.77 -0.19 -8.40
CA PRO A 254 26.94 -0.26 -6.95
C PRO A 254 25.64 0.12 -6.21
N GLU A 255 25.35 -0.57 -5.11
CA GLU A 255 24.17 -0.31 -4.27
C GLU A 255 24.30 1.06 -3.56
N GLY A 256 23.34 1.96 -3.79
CA GLY A 256 23.28 3.31 -3.18
C GLY A 256 23.53 4.46 -4.15
N GLU A 257 24.02 4.19 -5.36
CA GLU A 257 24.15 5.16 -6.45
C GLU A 257 23.02 4.98 -7.48
N PRO A 258 22.56 6.06 -8.14
CA PRO A 258 21.59 5.95 -9.21
C PRO A 258 22.15 5.07 -10.33
N VAL A 259 21.35 4.12 -10.80
CA VAL A 259 21.72 3.25 -11.93
C VAL A 259 21.84 4.10 -13.19
N ASP A 260 22.99 4.00 -13.89
CA ASP A 260 23.17 4.71 -15.16
C ASP A 260 22.06 4.36 -16.17
N GLU A 261 21.53 5.39 -16.81
CA GLU A 261 20.42 5.28 -17.79
C GLU A 261 20.76 4.31 -18.93
N ILE A 262 22.04 4.21 -19.30
CA ILE A 262 22.54 3.31 -20.34
C ILE A 262 22.16 1.85 -20.05
N TYR A 263 22.23 1.39 -18.79
CA TYR A 263 21.88 0.02 -18.43
C TYR A 263 20.37 -0.24 -18.48
N ILE A 264 19.56 0.77 -18.16
CA ILE A 264 18.11 0.72 -18.27
C ILE A 264 17.73 0.63 -19.77
N CYS A 265 18.24 1.54 -20.59
CA CYS A 265 18.01 1.55 -22.04
C CYS A 265 18.49 0.26 -22.71
N ALA A 266 19.66 -0.26 -22.33
CA ALA A 266 20.17 -1.53 -22.85
C ALA A 266 19.25 -2.70 -22.47
N THR A 267 18.74 -2.74 -21.25
CA THR A 267 17.81 -3.79 -20.80
C THR A 267 16.49 -3.73 -21.59
N LEU A 268 15.92 -2.53 -21.78
CA LEU A 268 14.72 -2.34 -22.62
C LEU A 268 14.98 -2.72 -24.08
N GLY A 269 16.17 -2.43 -24.62
CA GLY A 269 16.59 -2.89 -25.94
C GLY A 269 16.64 -4.42 -26.06
N VAL A 270 17.17 -5.11 -25.04
CA VAL A 270 17.17 -6.58 -24.97
C VAL A 270 15.75 -7.14 -24.91
N VAL A 271 14.85 -6.50 -24.16
CA VAL A 271 13.43 -6.86 -24.09
C VAL A 271 12.77 -6.78 -25.48
N LEU A 272 12.98 -5.69 -26.21
CA LEU A 272 12.46 -5.53 -27.58
C LEU A 272 13.06 -6.54 -28.56
N ALA A 273 14.37 -6.80 -28.48
CA ALA A 273 15.04 -7.79 -29.32
C ALA A 273 14.52 -9.21 -29.05
N ALA A 274 14.34 -9.58 -27.78
CA ALA A 274 13.77 -10.87 -27.39
C ALA A 274 12.32 -11.03 -27.89
N SER A 275 11.52 -9.97 -27.78
CA SER A 275 10.16 -9.94 -28.31
C SER A 275 10.11 -10.12 -29.83
N LEU A 276 10.99 -9.44 -30.56
CA LEU A 276 11.13 -9.61 -32.01
C LEU A 276 11.48 -11.07 -32.38
N VAL A 277 12.44 -11.67 -31.68
CA VAL A 277 12.80 -13.09 -31.91
C VAL A 277 11.60 -14.01 -31.67
N THR A 278 10.86 -13.83 -30.58
CA THR A 278 9.67 -14.67 -30.32
C THR A 278 8.58 -14.51 -31.37
N ASP A 279 8.37 -13.29 -31.88
CA ASP A 279 7.41 -13.02 -32.95
C ASP A 279 7.82 -13.69 -34.27
N THR A 280 9.11 -13.63 -34.62
CA THR A 280 9.65 -14.29 -35.82
C THR A 280 9.56 -15.82 -35.78
N ILE A 281 9.59 -16.42 -34.57
CA ILE A 281 9.38 -17.86 -34.38
C ILE A 281 7.90 -18.25 -34.64
N GLY A 282 6.97 -17.29 -34.63
CA GLY A 282 5.53 -17.53 -34.71
C GLY A 282 4.86 -17.74 -33.34
N ILE A 283 5.59 -17.44 -32.25
CA ILE A 283 5.04 -17.24 -30.92
C ILE A 283 4.62 -15.77 -30.80
N HIS A 284 3.81 -15.40 -29.80
CA HIS A 284 3.48 -13.99 -29.59
C HIS A 284 4.68 -13.21 -29.05
N ALA A 285 4.92 -11.98 -29.55
CA ALA A 285 6.01 -11.09 -29.11
C ALA A 285 6.10 -10.86 -27.58
N LEU A 286 4.96 -10.99 -26.91
CA LEU A 286 4.78 -10.86 -25.46
C LEU A 286 5.60 -11.88 -24.64
N PHE A 287 5.84 -13.07 -25.19
CA PHE A 287 6.59 -14.12 -24.52
C PHE A 287 8.07 -13.75 -24.35
N GLY A 288 8.69 -13.09 -25.33
CA GLY A 288 10.09 -12.68 -25.25
C GLY A 288 10.35 -11.73 -24.08
N ALA A 289 9.50 -10.72 -23.94
CA ALA A 289 9.55 -9.76 -22.84
C ALA A 289 9.38 -10.43 -21.47
N PHE A 290 8.41 -11.32 -21.34
CA PHE A 290 8.18 -12.08 -20.11
C PHE A 290 9.39 -12.94 -19.72
N VAL A 291 9.96 -13.69 -20.66
CA VAL A 291 11.13 -14.56 -20.42
C VAL A 291 12.34 -13.73 -19.96
N VAL A 292 12.62 -12.60 -20.62
CA VAL A 292 13.69 -11.70 -20.18
C VAL A 292 13.43 -11.20 -18.77
N GLY A 293 12.22 -10.74 -18.46
CA GLY A 293 11.84 -10.28 -17.11
C GLY A 293 12.09 -11.35 -16.03
N VAL A 294 11.72 -12.61 -16.30
CA VAL A 294 11.96 -13.73 -15.37
C VAL A 294 13.46 -13.97 -15.12
N LEU A 295 14.30 -13.73 -16.11
CA LEU A 295 15.76 -13.98 -16.06
C LEU A 295 16.57 -12.82 -15.48
N VAL A 296 16.03 -11.60 -15.46
CA VAL A 296 16.67 -10.47 -14.79
C VAL A 296 16.84 -10.79 -13.29
N PRO A 297 18.03 -10.57 -12.70
CA PRO A 297 18.27 -10.76 -11.28
C PRO A 297 17.27 -9.97 -10.44
N LYS A 298 16.60 -10.69 -9.53
CA LYS A 298 15.60 -10.12 -8.63
C LYS A 298 16.23 -9.35 -7.47
N GLU A 299 17.53 -9.49 -7.27
CA GLU A 299 18.33 -8.93 -6.19
C GLU A 299 19.30 -7.91 -6.80
N GLY A 300 19.36 -6.70 -6.24
CA GLY A 300 20.23 -5.60 -6.68
C GLY A 300 19.47 -4.33 -7.11
N PRO A 301 20.19 -3.21 -7.31
CA PRO A 301 19.60 -1.90 -7.58
C PRO A 301 18.96 -1.80 -8.97
N LEU A 302 19.40 -2.64 -9.92
CA LEU A 302 18.92 -2.65 -11.30
C LEU A 302 17.42 -2.99 -11.41
N SER A 303 16.93 -4.00 -10.68
CA SER A 303 15.53 -4.41 -10.76
C SER A 303 14.61 -3.34 -10.17
N GLY A 304 14.98 -2.74 -9.04
CA GLY A 304 14.26 -1.61 -8.44
C GLY A 304 14.18 -0.41 -9.39
N ALA A 305 15.31 0.00 -9.97
CA ALA A 305 15.37 1.11 -10.92
C ALA A 305 14.56 0.84 -12.20
N LEU A 306 14.62 -0.38 -12.75
CA LEU A 306 13.83 -0.77 -13.92
C LEU A 306 12.34 -0.70 -13.64
N VAL A 307 11.89 -1.21 -12.48
CA VAL A 307 10.46 -1.13 -12.14
C VAL A 307 10.05 0.32 -11.93
N GLU A 308 10.80 1.10 -11.13
CA GLU A 308 10.43 2.48 -10.83
C GLU A 308 10.33 3.37 -12.08
N LYS A 309 11.28 3.23 -13.02
CA LYS A 309 11.31 4.06 -14.24
C LYS A 309 10.28 3.64 -15.29
N VAL A 310 9.94 2.35 -15.37
CA VAL A 310 9.10 1.80 -16.44
C VAL A 310 7.65 1.63 -15.99
N GLU A 311 7.41 1.27 -14.73
CA GLU A 311 6.07 0.97 -14.20
C GLU A 311 5.12 2.17 -14.30
N ASP A 312 5.57 3.37 -13.95
CA ASP A 312 4.72 4.56 -13.96
C ASP A 312 4.29 4.94 -15.40
N LEU A 313 5.20 4.83 -16.37
CA LEU A 313 4.89 5.09 -17.78
C LEU A 313 3.93 4.02 -18.33
N VAL A 314 4.24 2.75 -18.08
CA VAL A 314 3.47 1.63 -18.62
C VAL A 314 2.09 1.54 -17.98
N SER A 315 2.00 1.53 -16.64
CA SER A 315 0.73 1.43 -15.91
C SER A 315 -0.06 2.75 -15.91
N GLY A 316 0.64 3.88 -16.04
CA GLY A 316 0.03 5.21 -16.09
C GLY A 316 -0.64 5.48 -17.43
N ILE A 317 0.06 5.23 -18.54
CA ILE A 317 -0.33 5.67 -19.89
C ILE A 317 -0.64 4.49 -20.82
N PHE A 318 0.25 3.51 -20.96
CA PHE A 318 0.09 2.51 -22.03
C PHE A 318 -0.90 1.38 -21.72
N LEU A 319 -0.97 0.92 -20.46
CA LEU A 319 -1.90 -0.13 -20.04
C LEU A 319 -3.38 0.27 -20.24
N PRO A 320 -3.80 1.51 -19.86
CA PRO A 320 -5.14 1.99 -20.18
C PRO A 320 -5.46 1.92 -21.69
N LEU A 321 -4.51 2.25 -22.56
CA LEU A 321 -4.72 2.17 -24.02
C LEU A 321 -4.97 0.74 -24.49
N TYR A 322 -4.27 -0.24 -23.90
CA TYR A 322 -4.51 -1.64 -24.19
C TYR A 322 -5.91 -2.09 -23.76
N PHE A 323 -6.36 -1.72 -22.56
CA PHE A 323 -7.72 -2.04 -22.12
C PHE A 323 -8.78 -1.34 -22.95
N VAL A 324 -8.53 -0.12 -23.41
CA VAL A 324 -9.43 0.57 -24.33
C VAL A 324 -9.45 -0.08 -25.70
N SER A 325 -8.30 -0.42 -26.31
CA SER A 325 -8.25 -1.20 -27.56
C SER A 325 -9.06 -2.50 -27.44
N SER A 326 -8.89 -3.24 -26.36
CA SER A 326 -9.68 -4.45 -26.07
C SER A 326 -11.18 -4.15 -25.88
N GLY A 327 -11.53 -3.05 -25.22
CA GLY A 327 -12.90 -2.61 -25.00
C GLY A 327 -13.60 -2.13 -26.26
N LEU A 328 -12.89 -1.46 -27.17
CA LEU A 328 -13.37 -1.06 -28.50
C LEU A 328 -13.72 -2.29 -29.35
N LYS A 329 -12.97 -3.39 -29.21
CA LYS A 329 -13.29 -4.69 -29.83
C LYS A 329 -14.51 -5.37 -29.17
N THR A 330 -14.98 -4.92 -28.02
CA THR A 330 -16.09 -5.52 -27.27
C THR A 330 -17.42 -4.90 -27.68
N ASN A 331 -18.31 -5.68 -28.28
CA ASN A 331 -19.64 -5.24 -28.67
C ASN A 331 -20.72 -6.01 -27.90
N VAL A 332 -21.23 -5.42 -26.82
CA VAL A 332 -22.31 -6.03 -26.01
C VAL A 332 -23.63 -6.10 -26.78
N ALA A 333 -23.84 -5.24 -27.79
CA ALA A 333 -25.06 -5.24 -28.59
C ALA A 333 -25.20 -6.49 -29.49
N THR A 334 -24.15 -7.30 -29.66
CA THR A 334 -24.25 -8.60 -30.35
C THR A 334 -24.91 -9.67 -29.49
N ILE A 335 -25.03 -9.47 -28.17
CA ILE A 335 -25.69 -10.43 -27.25
C ILE A 335 -27.20 -10.19 -27.30
N GLN A 336 -27.85 -10.78 -28.30
CA GLN A 336 -29.30 -10.66 -28.51
C GLN A 336 -30.02 -11.98 -28.23
N GLY A 337 -31.21 -11.89 -27.65
CA GLY A 337 -32.07 -13.03 -27.34
C GLY A 337 -31.76 -13.75 -26.02
N ALA A 338 -32.76 -14.49 -25.52
CA ALA A 338 -32.69 -15.20 -24.24
C ALA A 338 -31.60 -16.29 -24.21
N GLN A 339 -31.30 -16.92 -25.35
CA GLN A 339 -30.26 -17.96 -25.45
C GLN A 339 -28.86 -17.40 -25.19
N SER A 340 -28.54 -16.23 -25.75
CA SER A 340 -27.23 -15.57 -25.61
C SER A 340 -26.98 -15.08 -24.18
N TRP A 341 -28.00 -14.49 -23.55
CA TRP A 341 -27.96 -14.11 -22.14
C TRP A 341 -27.92 -15.34 -21.22
N GLY A 342 -28.64 -16.41 -21.56
CA GLY A 342 -28.54 -17.70 -20.87
C GLY A 342 -27.13 -18.29 -20.94
N LEU A 343 -26.45 -18.16 -22.08
CA LEU A 343 -25.07 -18.60 -22.23
C LEU A 343 -24.10 -17.76 -21.39
N LEU A 344 -24.27 -16.44 -21.34
CA LEU A 344 -23.50 -15.57 -20.45
C LEU A 344 -23.62 -16.02 -18.99
N VAL A 345 -24.84 -16.24 -18.51
CA VAL A 345 -25.10 -16.73 -17.14
C VAL A 345 -24.47 -18.11 -16.93
N LEU A 346 -24.60 -19.02 -17.90
CA LEU A 346 -23.98 -20.34 -17.83
C LEU A 346 -22.46 -20.25 -17.69
N VAL A 347 -21.81 -19.37 -18.47
CA VAL A 347 -20.35 -19.18 -18.42
C VAL A 347 -19.90 -18.58 -17.10
N ILE A 348 -20.62 -17.60 -16.59
CA ILE A 348 -20.36 -17.01 -15.27
C ILE A 348 -20.49 -18.08 -14.18
N CYS A 349 -21.59 -18.84 -14.17
CA CYS A 349 -21.83 -19.89 -13.19
C CYS A 349 -20.76 -20.98 -13.25
N THR A 350 -20.38 -21.42 -14.45
CA THR A 350 -19.38 -22.48 -14.65
C THR A 350 -17.97 -22.01 -14.28
N ALA A 351 -17.59 -20.76 -14.63
CA ALA A 351 -16.33 -20.16 -14.24
C ALA A 351 -16.24 -20.04 -12.70
N CYS A 352 -17.24 -19.44 -12.06
CA CYS A 352 -17.33 -19.32 -10.61
C CYS A 352 -17.29 -20.68 -9.91
N THR A 353 -18.13 -21.63 -10.35
CA THR A 353 -18.20 -22.95 -9.73
C THR A 353 -16.88 -23.69 -9.90
N GLY A 354 -16.31 -23.73 -11.11
CA GLY A 354 -15.04 -24.42 -11.36
C GLY A 354 -13.89 -23.86 -10.53
N LYS A 355 -13.75 -22.54 -10.48
CA LYS A 355 -12.68 -21.87 -9.74
C LYS A 355 -12.88 -21.98 -8.23
N ILE A 356 -14.04 -21.55 -7.73
CA ILE A 356 -14.30 -21.48 -6.29
C ILE A 356 -14.39 -22.88 -5.69
N PHE A 357 -15.14 -23.80 -6.32
CA PHE A 357 -15.27 -25.16 -5.78
C PHE A 357 -13.94 -25.92 -5.80
N GLY A 358 -13.20 -25.87 -6.92
CA GLY A 358 -11.93 -26.58 -7.05
C GLY A 358 -10.90 -26.11 -6.02
N THR A 359 -10.83 -24.80 -5.79
CA THR A 359 -9.90 -24.21 -4.83
C THR A 359 -10.34 -24.42 -3.37
N VAL A 360 -11.63 -24.33 -3.05
CA VAL A 360 -12.16 -24.62 -1.71
C VAL A 360 -11.89 -26.07 -1.32
N VAL A 361 -12.21 -27.02 -2.20
CA VAL A 361 -11.98 -28.45 -1.95
C VAL A 361 -10.49 -28.72 -1.75
N ALA A 362 -9.62 -28.22 -2.63
CA ALA A 362 -8.18 -28.38 -2.49
C ALA A 362 -7.63 -27.76 -1.19
N SER A 363 -8.17 -26.60 -0.78
CA SER A 363 -7.78 -25.91 0.45
C SER A 363 -8.20 -26.66 1.72
N MET A 364 -9.42 -27.21 1.72
CA MET A 364 -9.92 -28.05 2.81
C MET A 364 -9.08 -29.32 2.97
N LEU A 365 -8.72 -29.97 1.86
CA LEU A 365 -7.81 -31.12 1.88
C LEU A 365 -6.42 -30.75 2.43
N CYS A 366 -6.01 -29.48 2.27
CA CYS A 366 -4.77 -28.92 2.83
C CYS A 366 -4.90 -28.43 4.30
N LYS A 367 -6.03 -28.74 4.97
CA LYS A 367 -6.35 -28.35 6.36
C LYS A 367 -6.39 -26.83 6.60
N VAL A 368 -6.85 -26.06 5.60
CA VAL A 368 -7.15 -24.63 5.76
C VAL A 368 -8.57 -24.48 6.34
N SER A 369 -8.82 -23.45 7.16
CA SER A 369 -10.15 -23.25 7.73
C SER A 369 -11.20 -22.94 6.65
N PHE A 370 -12.47 -23.29 6.88
CA PHE A 370 -13.51 -23.15 5.87
C PHE A 370 -13.70 -21.70 5.38
N LYS A 371 -13.66 -20.72 6.30
CA LYS A 371 -13.74 -19.29 5.96
C LYS A 371 -12.58 -18.83 5.08
N GLU A 372 -11.37 -19.25 5.42
CA GLU A 372 -10.16 -18.95 4.64
C GLU A 372 -10.18 -19.67 3.28
N ALA A 373 -10.70 -20.90 3.21
CA ALA A 373 -10.85 -21.66 1.97
C ALA A 373 -11.82 -20.98 1.00
N ILE A 374 -12.99 -20.52 1.47
CA ILE A 374 -13.93 -19.75 0.64
C ILE A 374 -13.30 -18.44 0.18
N THR A 375 -12.64 -17.72 1.10
CA THR A 375 -11.94 -16.47 0.77
C THR A 375 -10.91 -16.71 -0.34
N LEU A 376 -10.11 -17.78 -0.21
CA LEU A 376 -9.14 -18.17 -1.21
C LEU A 376 -9.79 -18.49 -2.56
N GLY A 377 -10.96 -19.14 -2.55
CA GLY A 377 -11.67 -19.46 -3.79
C GLY A 377 -12.16 -18.25 -4.57
N PHE A 378 -12.70 -17.23 -3.88
CA PHE A 378 -13.05 -15.96 -4.53
C PHE A 378 -11.83 -15.21 -5.04
N LEU A 379 -10.74 -15.20 -4.25
CA LEU A 379 -9.47 -14.61 -4.67
C LEU A 379 -8.88 -15.29 -5.91
N MET A 380 -8.98 -16.62 -6.03
CA MET A 380 -8.53 -17.37 -7.20
C MET A 380 -9.43 -17.22 -8.42
N ASN A 381 -10.64 -16.69 -8.26
CA ASN A 381 -11.55 -16.37 -9.37
C ASN A 381 -11.27 -14.98 -9.99
N THR A 382 -10.21 -14.29 -9.56
CA THR A 382 -9.82 -12.99 -10.10
C THR A 382 -9.31 -13.13 -11.52
N LYS A 383 -9.98 -12.42 -12.43
CA LYS A 383 -9.58 -12.28 -13.82
C LYS A 383 -8.85 -10.96 -14.02
N GLY A 384 -8.22 -10.80 -15.17
CA GLY A 384 -7.41 -9.62 -15.40
C GLY A 384 -6.76 -9.60 -16.77
N LEU A 385 -5.65 -8.86 -16.84
CA LEU A 385 -4.97 -8.55 -18.09
C LEU A 385 -4.59 -9.79 -18.91
N VAL A 386 -4.03 -10.84 -18.29
CA VAL A 386 -3.60 -12.05 -19.00
C VAL A 386 -4.77 -12.74 -19.69
N GLU A 387 -5.96 -12.76 -19.09
CA GLU A 387 -7.14 -13.31 -19.74
C GLU A 387 -7.56 -12.47 -20.95
N LEU A 388 -7.57 -11.14 -20.83
CA LEU A 388 -7.88 -10.27 -21.98
C LEU A 388 -6.88 -10.46 -23.13
N ILE A 389 -5.60 -10.72 -22.84
CA ILE A 389 -4.62 -11.12 -23.86
C ILE A 389 -5.08 -12.38 -24.58
N VAL A 390 -5.43 -13.44 -23.84
CA VAL A 390 -5.88 -14.70 -24.44
C VAL A 390 -7.13 -14.49 -25.30
N LEU A 391 -8.09 -13.69 -24.82
CA LEU A 391 -9.31 -13.38 -25.55
C LEU A 391 -9.03 -12.58 -26.83
N ASN A 392 -8.16 -11.56 -26.77
CA ASN A 392 -7.79 -10.78 -27.95
C ASN A 392 -7.06 -11.64 -28.99
N ILE A 393 -6.11 -12.47 -28.57
CA ILE A 393 -5.44 -13.42 -29.47
C ILE A 393 -6.44 -14.40 -30.08
N GLY A 394 -7.38 -14.91 -29.28
CA GLY A 394 -8.44 -15.80 -29.74
C GLY A 394 -9.34 -15.16 -30.79
N LYS A 395 -9.69 -13.87 -30.61
CA LYS A 395 -10.46 -13.09 -31.56
C LYS A 395 -9.68 -12.78 -32.84
N ASP A 396 -8.44 -12.30 -32.72
CA ASP A 396 -7.60 -11.92 -33.86
C ASP A 396 -7.27 -13.12 -34.76
N ARG A 397 -7.27 -14.34 -34.20
CA ARG A 397 -7.14 -15.60 -34.97
C ARG A 397 -8.44 -16.21 -35.46
N GLY A 398 -9.57 -15.55 -35.22
CA GLY A 398 -10.89 -16.02 -35.62
C GLY A 398 -11.34 -17.31 -34.90
N VAL A 399 -10.74 -17.63 -33.75
CA VAL A 399 -11.19 -18.75 -32.90
C VAL A 399 -12.46 -18.33 -32.14
N LEU A 400 -12.50 -17.09 -31.65
CA LEU A 400 -13.65 -16.50 -30.99
C LEU A 400 -14.36 -15.55 -31.97
N ASN A 401 -15.67 -15.74 -32.15
CA ASN A 401 -16.48 -14.74 -32.85
C ASN A 401 -16.78 -13.54 -31.93
N ASP A 402 -17.31 -12.45 -32.48
CA ASP A 402 -17.57 -11.21 -31.75
C ASP A 402 -18.46 -11.42 -30.51
N GLN A 403 -19.47 -12.28 -30.65
CA GLN A 403 -20.42 -12.57 -29.58
C GLN A 403 -19.78 -13.38 -28.45
N ALA A 404 -18.99 -14.42 -28.76
CA ALA A 404 -18.29 -15.20 -27.74
C ALA A 404 -17.22 -14.36 -27.03
N PHE A 405 -16.51 -13.51 -27.78
CA PHE A 405 -15.57 -12.55 -27.22
C PHE A 405 -16.27 -11.61 -26.22
N ALA A 406 -17.41 -11.02 -26.60
CA ALA A 406 -18.18 -10.14 -25.71
C ALA A 406 -18.66 -10.85 -24.43
N ILE A 407 -19.17 -12.08 -24.54
CA ILE A 407 -19.60 -12.89 -23.40
C ILE A 407 -18.43 -13.15 -22.44
N MET A 408 -17.26 -13.51 -22.97
CA MET A 408 -16.07 -13.80 -22.17
C MET A 408 -15.52 -12.56 -21.45
N VAL A 409 -15.47 -11.41 -22.13
CA VAL A 409 -15.06 -10.14 -21.51
C VAL A 409 -16.02 -9.74 -20.39
N LEU A 410 -17.34 -9.86 -20.59
CA LEU A 410 -18.33 -9.58 -19.56
C LEU A 410 -18.22 -10.53 -18.35
N MET A 411 -17.96 -11.81 -18.58
CA MET A 411 -17.70 -12.76 -17.49
C MET A 411 -16.45 -12.37 -16.68
N ALA A 412 -15.35 -12.02 -17.35
CA ALA A 412 -14.12 -11.61 -16.67
C ALA A 412 -14.32 -10.33 -15.82
N LEU A 413 -15.06 -9.35 -16.34
CA LEU A 413 -15.46 -8.15 -15.61
C LEU A 413 -16.31 -8.49 -14.40
N PHE A 414 -17.38 -9.27 -14.58
CA PHE A 414 -18.34 -9.58 -13.52
C PHE A 414 -17.71 -10.39 -12.38
N THR A 415 -16.94 -11.43 -12.71
CA THR A 415 -16.29 -12.29 -11.72
C THR A 415 -15.29 -11.50 -10.87
N THR A 416 -14.47 -10.65 -11.49
CA THR A 416 -13.49 -9.83 -10.77
C THR A 416 -14.16 -8.75 -9.93
N PHE A 417 -15.18 -8.08 -10.47
CA PHE A 417 -15.92 -7.04 -9.77
C PHE A 417 -16.60 -7.56 -8.50
N ILE A 418 -17.12 -8.80 -8.52
CA ILE A 418 -17.77 -9.44 -7.37
C ILE A 418 -16.77 -9.96 -6.34
N THR A 419 -15.57 -10.37 -6.74
CA THR A 419 -14.58 -10.92 -5.79
C THR A 419 -14.30 -9.96 -4.64
N THR A 420 -14.00 -8.69 -4.90
CA THR A 420 -13.64 -7.71 -3.86
C THR A 420 -14.72 -7.52 -2.78
N PRO A 421 -15.98 -7.15 -3.12
CA PRO A 421 -17.04 -6.96 -2.12
C PRO A 421 -17.37 -8.25 -1.36
N VAL A 422 -17.32 -9.41 -2.03
CA VAL A 422 -17.58 -10.70 -1.37
C VAL A 422 -16.47 -11.05 -0.38
N VAL A 423 -15.20 -10.84 -0.75
CA VAL A 423 -14.08 -11.06 0.18
C VAL A 423 -14.17 -10.12 1.38
N ILE A 424 -14.55 -8.85 1.20
CA ILE A 424 -14.79 -7.92 2.32
C ILE A 424 -15.91 -8.42 3.24
N ALA A 425 -16.99 -8.94 2.66
CA ALA A 425 -18.13 -9.44 3.44
C ALA A 425 -17.78 -10.70 4.25
N ILE A 426 -16.97 -11.61 3.70
CA ILE A 426 -16.56 -12.87 4.34
C ILE A 426 -15.42 -12.63 5.32
N TYR A 427 -14.39 -11.93 4.85
CA TYR A 427 -13.20 -11.55 5.60
C TYR A 427 -13.40 -10.13 6.09
N LYS A 428 -14.26 -9.96 7.10
CA LYS A 428 -14.35 -8.69 7.80
C LYS A 428 -12.94 -8.30 8.26
N PRO A 429 -12.42 -7.11 7.91
CA PRO A 429 -11.22 -6.61 8.58
C PRO A 429 -11.51 -6.70 10.07
N ALA A 430 -10.56 -7.21 10.84
CA ALA A 430 -10.73 -7.45 12.26
C ALA A 430 -11.00 -6.12 12.98
N ARG A 431 -12.25 -5.64 12.94
CA ARG A 431 -12.88 -5.01 14.09
C ARG A 431 -12.93 -6.13 15.11
N VAL A 432 -11.82 -6.25 15.83
CA VAL A 432 -11.79 -6.92 17.12
C VAL A 432 -13.00 -6.36 17.84
N GLU A 433 -13.93 -7.23 18.26
CA GLU A 433 -15.00 -6.81 19.15
C GLU A 433 -14.36 -5.93 20.22
N THR A 434 -14.91 -4.72 20.41
CA THR A 434 -14.40 -3.67 21.29
C THR A 434 -14.40 -4.19 22.72
N ALA A 435 -13.50 -5.11 23.03
CA ALA A 435 -13.32 -5.67 24.34
C ALA A 435 -12.60 -4.56 25.10
N GLU A 436 -13.38 -3.81 25.86
CA GLU A 436 -12.84 -2.87 26.83
C GLU A 436 -11.76 -3.58 27.64
N TYR A 437 -10.52 -3.12 27.50
CA TYR A 437 -9.40 -3.63 28.29
C TYR A 437 -8.99 -2.54 29.27
N LYS A 438 -8.78 -2.94 30.53
CA LYS A 438 -8.62 -2.04 31.69
C LYS A 438 -7.45 -1.04 31.60
N HIS A 439 -6.50 -1.22 30.68
CA HIS A 439 -5.18 -0.57 30.70
C HIS A 439 -4.90 0.27 29.44
N ARG A 440 -5.74 1.29 29.20
CA ARG A 440 -5.66 2.23 28.07
C ARG A 440 -4.88 3.52 28.37
N THR A 441 -4.59 3.77 29.65
CA THR A 441 -3.76 4.88 30.13
C THR A 441 -2.54 4.35 30.90
N ILE A 442 -1.52 5.20 31.01
CA ILE A 442 -0.31 5.07 31.82
C ILE A 442 -0.64 5.47 33.27
N GLN A 443 -1.41 6.54 33.49
CA GLN A 443 -1.88 6.89 34.82
C GLN A 443 -2.75 5.77 35.39
N ARG A 444 -2.28 5.10 36.46
CA ARG A 444 -2.96 3.96 37.10
C ARG A 444 -2.87 4.02 38.62
N LYS A 445 -3.97 3.64 39.29
CA LYS A 445 -3.98 3.40 40.75
C LYS A 445 -3.24 2.11 41.15
N GLU A 446 -3.24 1.08 40.29
CA GLU A 446 -2.54 -0.21 40.50
C GLU A 446 -1.28 -0.30 39.62
N SER A 447 -0.10 -0.12 40.21
CA SER A 447 1.20 -0.01 39.51
C SER A 447 1.91 -1.35 39.21
N ASN A 448 1.25 -2.50 39.43
CA ASN A 448 1.89 -3.82 39.34
C ASN A 448 1.70 -4.55 37.99
N THR A 449 1.12 -3.89 36.99
CA THR A 449 0.79 -4.50 35.69
C THR A 449 1.81 -4.16 34.61
N GLN A 450 2.05 -5.09 33.68
CA GLN A 450 2.97 -4.89 32.55
C GLN A 450 2.59 -3.68 31.70
N LEU A 451 3.53 -2.75 31.50
CA LEU A 451 3.38 -1.63 30.57
C LEU A 451 3.62 -2.13 29.13
N ARG A 452 2.66 -1.84 28.25
CA ARG A 452 2.72 -2.21 26.82
C ARG A 452 2.79 -0.95 25.99
N ILE A 453 3.92 -0.74 25.31
CA ILE A 453 4.13 0.41 24.42
C ILE A 453 4.05 -0.07 22.98
N MET A 454 3.30 0.61 22.13
CA MET A 454 3.39 0.44 20.69
C MET A 454 4.20 1.59 20.10
N ALA A 455 5.40 1.31 19.61
CA ALA A 455 6.32 2.33 19.15
C ALA A 455 6.42 2.28 17.62
N CYS A 456 5.91 3.31 16.95
CA CYS A 456 5.89 3.41 15.50
C CYS A 456 7.14 4.11 14.97
N PHE A 457 7.66 3.65 13.84
CA PHE A 457 8.79 4.28 13.16
C PHE A 457 8.73 4.02 11.66
N GLN A 458 9.36 4.89 10.87
CA GLN A 458 9.39 4.78 9.40
C GLN A 458 10.82 4.66 8.86
N SER A 459 11.75 5.42 9.44
CA SER A 459 13.16 5.45 9.06
C SER A 459 14.05 4.79 10.12
N THR A 460 15.20 4.28 9.69
CA THR A 460 16.31 3.84 10.56
C THR A 460 16.90 5.00 11.39
N ARG A 461 16.69 6.25 10.98
CA ARG A 461 17.23 7.44 11.66
C ARG A 461 16.69 7.64 13.07
N THR A 462 15.39 7.41 13.29
CA THR A 462 14.75 7.61 14.62
C THR A 462 14.94 6.42 15.56
N LEU A 463 15.60 5.37 15.07
CA LEU A 463 15.75 4.10 15.76
C LEU A 463 16.57 4.22 17.07
N PRO A 464 17.72 4.92 17.11
CA PRO A 464 18.50 5.07 18.35
C PRO A 464 17.70 5.81 19.43
N THR A 465 17.00 6.88 19.08
CA THR A 465 16.14 7.66 19.98
C THR A 465 15.03 6.80 20.56
N LEU A 466 14.36 5.99 19.73
CA LEU A 466 13.35 5.04 20.18
C LEU A 466 13.91 3.97 21.11
N ILE A 467 15.09 3.43 20.80
CA ILE A 467 15.78 2.46 21.66
C ILE A 467 16.11 3.07 23.03
N ASN A 468 16.66 4.28 23.04
CA ASN A 468 16.99 4.98 24.28
C ASN A 468 15.73 5.37 25.06
N LEU A 469 14.62 5.72 24.39
CA LEU A 469 13.32 5.95 25.02
C LEU A 469 12.76 4.67 25.68
N MET A 470 12.88 3.53 25.00
CA MET A 470 12.47 2.23 25.56
C MET A 470 13.32 1.83 26.77
N GLU A 471 14.63 2.11 26.75
CA GLU A 471 15.50 1.81 27.88
C GLU A 471 15.12 2.61 29.12
N VAL A 472 14.90 3.93 28.99
CA VAL A 472 14.45 4.73 30.14
C VAL A 472 13.05 4.38 30.60
N SER A 473 12.20 3.82 29.72
CA SER A 473 10.85 3.38 30.06
C SER A 473 10.80 2.06 30.85
N ARG A 474 11.95 1.40 31.08
CA ARG A 474 12.03 0.08 31.74
C ARG A 474 11.78 0.14 33.24
N GLY A 475 12.12 1.25 33.89
CA GLY A 475 12.13 1.40 35.35
C GLY A 475 13.09 0.43 36.06
N THR A 476 12.79 0.07 37.31
CA THR A 476 13.64 -0.82 38.16
C THR A 476 13.69 -2.30 37.72
N GLY A 477 12.96 -2.69 36.67
CA GLY A 477 12.89 -4.07 36.18
C GLY A 477 12.17 -5.08 37.10
N ARG A 478 11.65 -4.66 38.26
CA ARG A 478 10.99 -5.54 39.26
C ARG A 478 9.47 -5.66 39.13
N ARG A 479 8.81 -4.84 38.30
CA ARG A 479 7.34 -4.73 38.21
C ARG A 479 6.82 -5.07 36.81
N GLY A 480 6.31 -6.28 36.59
CA GLY A 480 5.56 -6.68 35.37
C GLY A 480 6.33 -6.74 34.03
N GLY A 481 7.48 -6.06 33.91
CA GLY A 481 8.33 -5.98 32.71
C GLY A 481 7.76 -5.11 31.60
N LEU A 482 8.60 -4.28 30.96
CA LEU A 482 8.22 -3.49 29.79
C LEU A 482 8.10 -4.39 28.56
N ARG A 483 6.96 -4.30 27.84
CA ARG A 483 6.78 -4.94 26.54
C ARG A 483 6.57 -3.89 25.47
N VAL A 484 7.44 -3.90 24.45
CA VAL A 484 7.36 -2.95 23.34
C VAL A 484 7.02 -3.68 22.06
N TYR A 485 6.01 -3.19 21.35
CA TYR A 485 5.68 -3.58 20.00
C TYR A 485 6.27 -2.53 19.06
N ALA A 486 7.39 -2.85 18.43
CA ALA A 486 8.07 -1.95 17.51
C ALA A 486 7.42 -2.10 16.13
N MET A 487 6.65 -1.11 15.69
CA MET A 487 5.84 -1.14 14.48
C MET A 487 6.50 -0.33 13.36
N HIS A 488 7.04 -1.01 12.36
CA HIS A 488 7.55 -0.36 11.16
C HIS A 488 6.38 0.06 10.27
N LEU A 489 6.25 1.35 10.03
CA LEU A 489 5.25 1.93 9.14
C LEU A 489 5.82 1.98 7.72
N THR A 490 5.22 1.22 6.81
CA THR A 490 5.59 1.21 5.40
C THR A 490 4.40 1.62 4.54
N GLU A 491 4.66 2.53 3.61
CA GLU A 491 3.64 2.98 2.68
C GLU A 491 3.37 1.91 1.63
N LEU A 492 2.09 1.58 1.46
CA LEU A 492 1.63 0.80 0.32
C LEU A 492 1.37 1.77 -0.84
N SER A 493 2.36 1.92 -1.72
CA SER A 493 2.18 2.60 -2.99
C SER A 493 1.29 1.75 -3.92
N GLU A 494 0.54 2.40 -4.82
CA GLU A 494 -0.09 1.75 -5.99
C GLU A 494 0.96 1.23 -7.00
N ARG A 495 2.12 0.79 -6.55
CA ARG A 495 3.14 0.16 -7.37
C ARG A 495 3.20 -1.32 -7.02
N SER A 496 3.17 -2.17 -8.04
CA SER A 496 3.33 -3.60 -7.95
C SER A 496 4.72 -3.94 -7.38
N SER A 497 5.74 -3.10 -7.65
CA SER A 497 7.05 -3.16 -6.97
C SER A 497 6.96 -3.02 -5.46
N ALA A 498 6.17 -2.07 -4.94
CA ALA A 498 6.01 -1.86 -3.50
C ALA A 498 5.32 -3.06 -2.84
N ILE A 499 4.30 -3.63 -3.50
CA ILE A 499 3.62 -4.86 -3.07
C ILE A 499 4.57 -6.07 -3.03
N LEU A 500 5.51 -6.13 -3.96
CA LEU A 500 6.52 -7.20 -4.00
C LEU A 500 7.65 -7.05 -3.00
N MET A 501 8.10 -5.83 -2.72
CA MET A 501 9.04 -5.58 -1.62
C MET A 501 8.48 -6.14 -0.31
N VAL A 502 7.18 -5.93 -0.08
CA VAL A 502 6.45 -6.45 1.08
C VAL A 502 6.40 -7.99 1.09
N HIS A 503 6.08 -8.61 -0.05
CA HIS A 503 6.06 -10.07 -0.16
C HIS A 503 7.47 -10.68 0.00
N LYS A 504 8.50 -10.08 -0.60
CA LYS A 504 9.90 -10.52 -0.57
C LYS A 504 10.50 -10.39 0.83
N ALA A 505 10.19 -9.31 1.55
CA ALA A 505 10.59 -9.13 2.95
C ALA A 505 10.12 -10.29 3.85
N ARG A 506 9.04 -10.98 3.48
CA ARG A 506 8.48 -12.11 4.23
C ARG A 506 8.84 -13.49 3.67
N ASN A 507 8.88 -13.68 2.34
CA ASN A 507 9.11 -14.99 1.73
C ASN A 507 10.55 -15.50 1.84
N ASN A 508 11.49 -14.62 2.21
CA ASN A 508 12.85 -15.01 2.55
C ASN A 508 12.94 -15.88 3.82
N GLY A 509 11.83 -16.09 4.56
CA GLY A 509 11.70 -17.21 5.49
C GLY A 509 12.84 -17.31 6.50
N ILE A 510 13.39 -16.18 6.93
CA ILE A 510 14.46 -16.18 7.91
C ILE A 510 13.77 -16.17 9.28
N PRO A 511 13.99 -17.16 10.17
CA PRO A 511 14.16 -16.81 11.57
C PRO A 511 15.43 -15.97 11.62
N PHE A 512 15.37 -14.69 11.26
CA PHE A 512 16.33 -13.62 11.58
C PHE A 512 17.86 -13.82 11.41
N PHE A 513 18.33 -14.98 10.96
CA PHE A 513 19.69 -15.45 11.07
C PHE A 513 20.12 -16.09 9.74
N SER A 514 20.60 -15.25 8.83
CA SER A 514 21.69 -15.63 7.92
C SER A 514 22.42 -14.38 7.44
N LYS A 515 23.75 -14.43 7.50
CA LYS A 515 24.69 -13.37 7.12
C LYS A 515 24.58 -13.06 5.62
N GLU A 516 23.69 -12.17 5.22
CA GLU A 516 23.77 -11.49 3.93
C GLU A 516 23.20 -10.07 4.06
N LYS A 517 23.96 -9.11 3.51
CA LYS A 517 23.93 -7.70 3.91
C LYS A 517 22.61 -7.00 3.55
N ALA A 518 22.30 -6.02 4.39
CA ALA A 518 20.96 -5.65 4.80
C ALA A 518 20.29 -4.58 3.92
N THR A 519 19.05 -4.86 3.50
CA THR A 519 18.03 -3.82 3.27
C THR A 519 17.75 -3.07 4.58
N ASP A 520 17.35 -1.78 4.50
CA ASP A 520 17.06 -0.94 5.69
C ASP A 520 16.13 -1.64 6.70
N SER A 521 15.10 -2.34 6.22
CA SER A 521 14.19 -3.10 7.07
C SER A 521 14.90 -4.18 7.89
N THR A 522 15.90 -4.86 7.32
CA THR A 522 16.71 -5.91 7.99
C THR A 522 17.62 -5.33 9.06
N GLN A 523 18.18 -4.13 8.83
CA GLN A 523 18.99 -3.45 9.85
C GLN A 523 18.17 -3.09 11.08
N VAL A 524 16.92 -2.63 10.88
CA VAL A 524 16.02 -2.29 11.98
C VAL A 524 15.71 -3.51 12.84
N VAL A 525 15.36 -4.63 12.21
CA VAL A 525 15.03 -5.83 12.98
C VAL A 525 16.27 -6.34 13.73
N VAL A 526 17.45 -6.36 13.10
CA VAL A 526 18.73 -6.74 13.75
C VAL A 526 19.06 -5.83 14.93
N ALA A 527 18.84 -4.51 14.81
CA ALA A 527 19.08 -3.57 15.89
C ALA A 527 18.15 -3.80 17.09
N PHE A 528 16.85 -4.05 16.85
CA PHE A 528 15.90 -4.37 17.92
C PHE A 528 16.14 -5.75 18.55
N GLU A 529 16.58 -6.74 17.77
CA GLU A 529 16.92 -8.06 18.31
C GLU A 529 18.23 -8.01 19.12
N ALA A 530 19.25 -7.30 18.63
CA ALA A 530 20.46 -7.03 19.40
C ALA A 530 20.13 -6.31 20.71
N PHE A 531 19.24 -5.31 20.68
CA PHE A 531 18.76 -4.68 21.90
C PHE A 531 17.96 -5.63 22.79
N HIS A 532 17.11 -6.50 22.24
CA HIS A 532 16.38 -7.51 23.03
C HIS A 532 17.33 -8.51 23.72
N GLN A 533 18.44 -8.87 23.09
CA GLN A 533 19.44 -9.76 23.69
C GLN A 533 20.28 -9.07 24.77
N LEU A 534 20.45 -7.75 24.67
CA LEU A 534 21.27 -6.94 25.59
C LEU A 534 20.46 -6.28 26.73
N SER A 535 19.15 -6.15 26.58
CA SER A 535 18.26 -5.50 27.54
C SER A 535 17.26 -6.50 28.13
N HIS A 536 16.79 -6.23 29.36
CA HIS A 536 15.68 -6.99 29.96
C HIS A 536 14.29 -6.60 29.40
N VAL A 537 14.22 -5.89 28.26
CA VAL A 537 12.98 -5.42 27.63
C VAL A 537 12.49 -6.42 26.59
N SER A 538 11.20 -6.78 26.64
CA SER A 538 10.59 -7.66 25.63
C SER A 538 10.17 -6.85 24.41
N ILE A 539 10.95 -6.92 23.31
CA ILE A 539 10.60 -6.28 22.04
C ILE A 539 9.96 -7.30 21.09
N ARG A 540 8.86 -6.89 20.46
CA ARG A 540 8.21 -7.65 19.38
C ARG A 540 8.13 -6.77 18.12
N PRO A 541 8.94 -7.04 17.10
CA PRO A 541 8.84 -6.31 15.84
C PRO A 541 7.53 -6.68 15.13
N THR A 542 6.90 -5.67 14.53
CA THR A 542 5.68 -5.75 13.71
C THR A 542 5.80 -4.76 12.55
N THR A 543 5.07 -5.00 11.46
CA THR A 543 5.09 -4.10 10.29
C THR A 543 3.65 -3.82 9.88
N ALA A 544 3.33 -2.55 9.65
CA ALA A 544 2.11 -2.09 9.00
C ALA A 544 2.40 -1.65 7.57
N ILE A 545 1.56 -2.10 6.66
CA ILE A 545 1.66 -1.81 5.23
C ILE A 545 0.29 -1.31 4.80
N SER A 546 0.18 0.00 4.60
CA SER A 546 -1.07 0.66 4.25
C SER A 546 -0.80 1.93 3.47
N SER A 547 -1.81 2.39 2.72
CA SER A 547 -1.82 3.75 2.20
C SER A 547 -1.78 4.75 3.35
N MET A 548 -1.23 5.95 3.16
CA MET A 548 -1.20 6.97 4.22
C MET A 548 -2.59 7.33 4.73
N THR A 549 -3.60 7.29 3.86
CA THR A 549 -5.01 7.53 4.23
C THR A 549 -5.57 6.52 5.22
N THR A 550 -5.11 5.27 5.21
CA THR A 550 -5.66 4.18 6.05
C THR A 550 -4.66 3.65 7.08
N MET A 551 -3.46 4.24 7.16
CA MET A 551 -2.39 3.81 8.06
C MET A 551 -2.77 3.98 9.53
N HIS A 552 -3.54 5.02 9.86
CA HIS A 552 -4.04 5.25 11.21
C HIS A 552 -4.95 4.10 11.70
N GLU A 553 -5.77 3.51 10.81
CA GLU A 553 -6.61 2.36 11.15
C GLU A 553 -5.78 1.16 11.59
N ASP A 554 -4.64 0.92 10.91
CA ASP A 554 -3.73 -0.19 11.24
C ASP A 554 -3.03 0.04 12.57
N ILE A 555 -2.58 1.27 12.82
CA ILE A 555 -1.96 1.67 14.08
C ILE A 555 -2.96 1.45 15.24
N CYS A 556 -4.18 1.97 15.12
CA CYS A 556 -5.22 1.83 16.14
C CYS A 556 -5.62 0.36 16.34
N SER A 557 -5.83 -0.39 15.26
CA SER A 557 -6.20 -1.81 15.32
C SER A 557 -5.08 -2.66 15.93
N ALA A 558 -3.82 -2.37 15.60
CA ALA A 558 -2.67 -3.04 16.20
C ALA A 558 -2.55 -2.71 17.70
N ALA A 559 -2.73 -1.44 18.08
CA ALA A 559 -2.71 -1.00 19.47
C ALA A 559 -3.76 -1.76 20.29
N GLU A 560 -4.99 -1.89 19.77
CA GLU A 560 -6.07 -2.65 20.41
C GLU A 560 -5.75 -4.14 20.50
N ALA A 561 -5.33 -4.77 19.40
CA ALA A 561 -5.00 -6.19 19.35
C ALA A 561 -3.85 -6.56 20.32
N LYS A 562 -2.91 -5.64 20.54
CA LYS A 562 -1.79 -5.82 21.49
C LYS A 562 -2.14 -5.34 22.90
N ARG A 563 -3.29 -4.70 23.09
CA ARG A 563 -3.72 -4.02 24.32
C ARG A 563 -2.65 -3.03 24.80
N ALA A 564 -2.16 -2.21 23.87
CA ALA A 564 -1.16 -1.18 24.14
C ALA A 564 -1.74 -0.14 25.10
N SER A 565 -0.92 0.36 26.01
CA SER A 565 -1.29 1.40 26.95
C SER A 565 -0.98 2.79 26.43
N VAL A 566 0.01 2.87 25.54
CA VAL A 566 0.39 4.08 24.83
C VAL A 566 0.90 3.73 23.42
N VAL A 567 0.54 4.56 22.44
CA VAL A 567 1.11 4.56 21.08
C VAL A 567 2.11 5.71 20.98
N VAL A 568 3.35 5.43 20.62
CA VAL A 568 4.38 6.45 20.36
C VAL A 568 4.53 6.61 18.85
N LEU A 569 4.22 7.80 18.34
CA LEU A 569 4.32 8.17 16.93
C LEU A 569 5.53 9.08 16.68
N PRO A 570 6.23 8.94 15.54
CA PRO A 570 7.25 9.88 15.16
C PRO A 570 6.61 11.20 14.70
N PHE A 571 7.25 12.32 15.03
CA PHE A 571 6.86 13.61 14.49
C PHE A 571 7.20 13.71 12.99
N HIS A 572 6.34 14.40 12.23
CA HIS A 572 6.43 14.47 10.77
C HIS A 572 7.58 15.37 10.27
N LYS A 573 8.13 16.25 11.13
CA LYS A 573 9.32 17.06 10.86
C LYS A 573 10.54 16.53 11.63
N HIS A 574 11.73 16.70 11.07
CA HIS A 574 12.99 16.36 11.72
C HIS A 574 13.95 17.54 11.76
N GLN A 575 14.81 17.59 12.78
CA GLN A 575 15.81 18.66 12.87
C GLN A 575 16.98 18.41 11.91
N ARG A 576 17.35 19.44 11.16
CA ARG A 576 18.58 19.53 10.36
C ARG A 576 19.76 19.94 11.24
N ILE A 577 20.97 19.85 10.68
CA ILE A 577 22.21 20.24 11.36
C ILE A 577 22.23 21.76 11.66
N ASP A 578 21.55 22.56 10.83
CA ASP A 578 21.36 24.00 11.01
C ASP A 578 20.35 24.35 12.13
N GLY A 579 19.72 23.34 12.75
CA GLY A 579 18.73 23.53 13.81
C GLY A 579 17.31 23.75 13.32
N HIS A 580 17.07 23.95 12.02
CA HIS A 580 15.74 24.09 11.45
C HIS A 580 15.03 22.73 11.33
N MET A 581 13.70 22.76 11.42
CA MET A 581 12.86 21.58 11.22
C MET A 581 12.49 21.44 9.75
N GLU A 582 12.87 20.33 9.13
CA GLU A 582 12.47 19.98 7.77
C GLU A 582 11.30 19.00 7.81
N THR A 583 10.27 19.27 7.00
CA THR A 583 9.15 18.36 6.84
C THR A 583 9.60 17.12 6.10
N THR A 584 9.56 15.97 6.79
CA THR A 584 9.90 14.69 6.16
C THR A 584 8.82 14.33 5.13
N ARG A 585 7.55 14.36 5.56
CA ARG A 585 6.36 14.07 4.75
C ARG A 585 5.13 14.74 5.36
N GLU A 586 4.42 15.55 4.60
CA GLU A 586 3.17 16.19 5.06
C GLU A 586 2.06 15.19 5.34
N GLU A 587 1.96 14.12 4.55
CA GLU A 587 0.94 13.08 4.72
C GLU A 587 1.00 12.39 6.10
N MET A 588 2.18 12.33 6.73
CA MET A 588 2.34 11.77 8.08
C MET A 588 1.67 12.64 9.16
N ARG A 589 1.53 13.94 8.90
CA ARG A 589 0.74 14.85 9.76
C ARG A 589 -0.72 14.39 9.81
N HIS A 590 -1.29 14.01 8.66
CA HIS A 590 -2.65 13.47 8.60
C HIS A 590 -2.79 12.17 9.38
N VAL A 591 -1.81 11.26 9.27
CA VAL A 591 -1.79 10.02 10.06
C VAL A 591 -1.74 10.32 11.56
N ASN A 592 -0.86 11.22 12.01
CA ASN A 592 -0.75 11.59 13.42
C ASN A 592 -2.06 12.16 13.98
N ARG A 593 -2.72 13.07 13.24
CA ARG A 593 -4.02 13.63 13.66
C ARG A 593 -5.10 12.56 13.78
N ARG A 594 -5.24 11.69 12.77
CA ARG A 594 -6.21 10.59 12.79
C ARG A 594 -5.95 9.59 13.92
N VAL A 595 -4.70 9.31 14.26
CA VAL A 595 -4.38 8.44 15.41
C VAL A 595 -4.75 9.15 16.72
N LEU A 596 -4.47 10.45 16.87
CA LEU A 596 -4.88 11.22 18.05
C LEU A 596 -6.40 11.24 18.26
N GLU A 597 -7.18 11.17 17.17
CA GLU A 597 -8.65 11.09 17.20
C GLU A 597 -9.19 9.70 17.57
N TRP A 598 -8.61 8.64 16.98
CA TRP A 598 -9.22 7.30 16.97
C TRP A 598 -8.47 6.27 17.83
N ALA A 599 -7.36 6.63 18.48
CA ALA A 599 -6.55 5.68 19.24
C ALA A 599 -7.34 5.04 20.41
N PRO A 600 -7.22 3.72 20.61
CA PRO A 600 -7.88 3.00 21.71
C PRO A 600 -7.13 3.12 23.05
N CYS A 601 -6.08 3.93 23.10
CA CYS A 601 -5.23 4.17 24.27
C CYS A 601 -4.50 5.52 24.11
N SER A 602 -3.70 5.89 25.11
CA SER A 602 -3.03 7.20 25.14
C SER A 602 -2.04 7.30 23.99
N VAL A 603 -1.81 8.50 23.49
CA VAL A 603 -0.94 8.73 22.32
C VAL A 603 0.19 9.66 22.73
N ALA A 604 1.40 9.37 22.26
CA ALA A 604 2.56 10.21 22.44
C ALA A 604 3.19 10.54 21.09
N ILE A 605 3.49 11.81 20.83
CA ILE A 605 4.21 12.24 19.63
C ILE A 605 5.65 12.56 20.04
N LEU A 606 6.60 11.85 19.43
CA LEU A 606 8.02 11.99 19.68
C LEU A 606 8.65 12.91 18.62
N VAL A 607 9.09 14.08 19.08
CA VAL A 607 9.93 15.01 18.32
C VAL A 607 11.37 14.61 18.55
N ASP A 608 11.95 13.96 17.54
CA ASP A 608 13.30 13.41 17.63
C ASP A 608 14.38 14.49 17.42
N ARG A 609 15.18 14.73 18.47
CA ARG A 609 16.41 15.53 18.44
C ARG A 609 17.66 14.72 18.85
N GLY A 610 17.58 13.39 18.77
CA GLY A 610 18.70 12.49 19.05
C GLY A 610 18.87 12.15 20.53
N LEU A 611 17.81 11.65 21.19
CA LEU A 611 17.86 11.22 22.60
C LEU A 611 18.93 10.14 22.78
N GLY A 612 20.03 10.47 23.49
CA GLY A 612 21.16 9.57 23.72
C GLY A 612 22.16 9.46 22.55
N GLY A 613 22.04 10.31 21.52
CA GLY A 613 22.95 10.38 20.39
C GLY A 613 22.72 9.31 19.31
N ALA A 614 23.72 9.11 18.45
CA ALA A 614 23.64 8.22 17.28
C ALA A 614 23.68 6.72 17.62
N ALA A 615 23.85 6.35 18.90
CA ALA A 615 24.01 4.98 19.34
C ALA A 615 23.19 4.67 20.60
N HIS A 616 22.93 3.39 20.83
CA HIS A 616 22.31 2.92 22.05
C HIS A 616 23.25 3.11 23.25
N VAL A 617 22.74 3.74 24.32
CA VAL A 617 23.44 3.88 25.60
C VAL A 617 23.07 2.69 26.49
N ARG A 618 24.06 1.89 26.89
CA ARG A 618 23.86 0.76 27.82
C ARG A 618 23.20 1.25 29.11
N ALA A 619 22.31 0.44 29.69
CA ALA A 619 21.57 0.76 30.92
C ALA A 619 22.45 1.27 32.08
N SER A 620 23.67 0.75 32.23
CA SER A 620 24.63 1.19 33.26
C SER A 620 25.18 2.59 33.08
N ASN A 621 25.10 3.13 31.87
CA ASN A 621 25.73 4.40 31.46
C ASN A 621 24.69 5.48 31.15
N VAL A 622 23.40 5.19 31.37
CA VAL A 622 22.34 6.18 31.24
C VAL A 622 22.51 7.21 32.36
N ASP A 623 22.66 8.49 31.99
CA ASP A 623 22.55 9.65 32.89
C ASP A 623 21.72 10.70 32.15
N TYR A 624 20.40 10.55 32.22
CA TYR A 624 19.46 11.45 31.55
C TYR A 624 18.71 12.31 32.55
N VAL A 625 18.60 13.60 32.22
CA VAL A 625 17.73 14.54 32.92
C VAL A 625 16.48 14.72 32.09
N ILE A 626 15.32 14.39 32.67
CA ILE A 626 14.01 14.51 32.03
C ILE A 626 13.27 15.64 32.74
N THR A 627 12.67 16.56 31.99
CA THR A 627 11.87 17.65 32.57
C THR A 627 10.42 17.52 32.14
N ALA A 628 9.51 17.45 33.10
CA ALA A 628 8.07 17.42 32.88
C ALA A 628 7.45 18.75 33.30
N PHE A 629 6.73 19.40 32.37
CA PHE A 629 5.99 20.63 32.68
C PHE A 629 4.53 20.29 32.95
N PHE A 630 3.98 20.84 34.03
CA PHE A 630 2.61 20.64 34.45
C PHE A 630 1.90 21.99 34.56
N PHE A 631 0.98 22.24 33.64
CA PHE A 631 0.12 23.43 33.58
C PHE A 631 -1.31 23.13 34.03
N GLY A 632 -1.72 21.86 34.00
CA GLY A 632 -3.02 21.39 34.49
C GLY A 632 -3.72 20.51 33.47
N GLY A 633 -4.60 19.63 33.95
CA GLY A 633 -5.43 18.78 33.11
C GLY A 633 -4.90 17.35 32.85
N PRO A 634 -5.66 16.56 32.08
CA PRO A 634 -5.46 15.11 31.91
C PRO A 634 -4.14 14.73 31.25
N ASP A 635 -3.74 15.49 30.23
CA ASP A 635 -2.61 15.18 29.36
C ASP A 635 -1.30 15.42 30.11
N ASP A 636 -1.26 16.46 30.93
CA ASP A 636 -0.14 16.76 31.83
C ASP A 636 -0.02 15.71 32.95
N ARG A 637 -1.15 15.19 33.48
CA ARG A 637 -1.12 14.05 34.43
C ARG A 637 -0.54 12.80 33.79
N GLU A 638 -0.94 12.51 32.57
CA GLU A 638 -0.44 11.36 31.80
C GLU A 638 1.07 11.50 31.51
N ALA A 639 1.52 12.70 31.11
CA ALA A 639 2.92 13.02 30.89
C ALA A 639 3.76 12.86 32.16
N LEU A 640 3.29 13.41 33.28
CA LEU A 640 3.98 13.32 34.56
C LEU A 640 3.98 11.88 35.10
N ALA A 641 2.91 11.11 34.89
CA ALA A 641 2.85 9.70 35.24
C ALA A 641 3.87 8.86 34.45
N TYR A 642 4.07 9.16 33.16
CA TYR A 642 5.09 8.49 32.36
C TYR A 642 6.51 8.89 32.80
N GLY A 643 6.74 10.16 33.11
CA GLY A 643 7.99 10.63 33.70
C GLY A 643 8.33 9.92 35.01
N ALA A 644 7.33 9.70 35.88
CA ALA A 644 7.51 8.96 37.13
C ALA A 644 7.96 7.51 36.90
N ILE A 645 7.49 6.86 35.82
CA ILE A 645 7.93 5.51 35.44
C ILE A 645 9.39 5.55 34.95
N MET A 646 9.78 6.58 34.19
CA MET A 646 11.16 6.74 33.73
C MET A 646 12.13 6.98 34.89
N ALA A 647 11.73 7.75 35.90
CA ALA A 647 12.53 8.03 37.09
C ALA A 647 12.86 6.77 37.91
N GLU A 648 12.08 5.69 37.78
CA GLU A 648 12.42 4.40 38.40
C GLU A 648 13.71 3.78 37.82
N HIS A 649 14.21 4.28 36.67
CA HIS A 649 15.49 3.87 36.13
C HIS A 649 16.65 4.55 36.90
N PRO A 650 17.66 3.81 37.38
CA PRO A 650 18.72 4.37 38.24
C PRO A 650 19.55 5.48 37.58
N GLY A 651 19.54 5.54 36.26
CA GLY A 651 20.22 6.55 35.44
C GLY A 651 19.37 7.76 35.03
N VAL A 652 18.16 7.91 35.57
CA VAL A 652 17.24 8.98 35.16
C VAL A 652 16.94 9.89 36.34
N ARG A 653 17.03 11.20 36.11
CA ARG A 653 16.57 12.24 37.04
C ARG A 653 15.38 12.97 36.44
N LEU A 654 14.29 13.07 37.17
CA LEU A 654 13.07 13.74 36.73
C LEU A 654 12.92 15.08 37.45
N ASN A 655 12.84 16.17 36.69
CA ASN A 655 12.46 17.50 37.17
C ASN A 655 10.98 17.74 36.81
N ALA A 656 10.11 17.76 37.82
CA ALA A 656 8.70 18.07 37.65
C ALA A 656 8.46 19.54 38.04
N VAL A 657 8.06 20.37 37.08
CA VAL A 657 7.82 21.80 37.28
C VAL A 657 6.34 22.09 37.10
N ARG A 658 5.67 22.50 38.19
CA ARG A 658 4.26 22.90 38.19
C ARG A 658 4.14 24.41 38.06
N PHE A 659 3.37 24.88 37.09
CA PHE A 659 3.12 26.31 36.89
C PHE A 659 1.85 26.77 37.59
N TYR A 660 1.90 27.95 38.22
CA TYR A 660 0.76 28.63 38.83
C TYR A 660 0.74 30.10 38.46
N VAL A 661 -0.46 30.65 38.29
CA VAL A 661 -0.67 32.09 38.11
C VAL A 661 -0.87 32.75 39.46
N GLU A 662 -0.14 33.84 39.76
CA GLU A 662 -0.34 34.61 40.97
C GLU A 662 -1.63 35.43 40.87
N SER A 663 -2.68 35.03 41.61
CA SER A 663 -3.90 35.82 41.69
C SER A 663 -3.67 37.01 42.62
N HIS A 664 -3.47 38.20 42.05
CA HIS A 664 -3.53 39.44 42.84
C HIS A 664 -4.93 39.58 43.45
N GLY A 665 -5.00 39.42 44.77
CA GLY A 665 -6.24 39.54 45.52
C GLY A 665 -6.92 40.89 45.29
N GLY A 666 -8.18 40.85 44.85
CA GLY A 666 -9.10 41.98 44.97
C GLY A 666 -9.80 42.44 43.70
N SER A 667 -10.74 41.65 43.17
CA SER A 667 -12.02 42.18 42.69
C SER A 667 -13.05 41.06 42.61
N SER A 668 -14.09 41.17 43.42
CA SER A 668 -15.29 40.34 43.35
C SER A 668 -15.94 40.48 41.97
N VAL A 669 -15.70 39.52 41.08
CA VAL A 669 -16.49 39.35 39.85
C VAL A 669 -17.49 38.23 40.12
N LYS A 670 -18.77 38.55 39.94
CA LYS A 670 -19.90 37.63 40.12
C LYS A 670 -19.68 36.37 39.28
N VAL A 671 -19.62 35.22 39.93
CA VAL A 671 -19.64 33.90 39.29
C VAL A 671 -21.06 33.68 38.75
N ASP A 672 -21.18 33.59 37.42
CA ASP A 672 -22.38 33.11 36.76
C ASP A 672 -22.39 31.58 36.89
N MET A 673 -23.31 31.07 37.71
CA MET A 673 -23.43 29.64 38.02
C MET A 673 -24.09 28.91 36.85
N GLY A 674 -23.30 28.52 35.85
CA GLY A 674 -23.81 27.77 34.68
C GLY A 674 -22.82 26.88 33.94
N GLU A 675 -21.55 27.27 33.76
CA GLU A 675 -20.65 26.61 32.79
C GLU A 675 -19.40 25.92 33.39
N ASP A 676 -19.10 26.05 34.68
CA ASP A 676 -17.78 25.67 35.26
C ASP A 676 -17.73 24.32 36.03
N ILE A 677 -18.65 23.38 35.78
CA ILE A 677 -18.64 22.10 36.53
C ILE A 677 -17.44 21.22 36.10
N ASP A 678 -17.14 21.12 34.80
CA ASP A 678 -16.03 20.30 34.27
C ASP A 678 -14.64 20.83 34.68
N GLY A 679 -14.47 22.16 34.70
CA GLY A 679 -13.21 22.80 35.10
C GLY A 679 -12.90 22.61 36.59
N PHE A 680 -13.93 22.56 37.44
CA PHE A 680 -13.79 22.35 38.87
C PHE A 680 -13.40 20.90 39.21
N GLU A 681 -14.02 19.90 38.58
CA GLU A 681 -13.64 18.49 38.75
C GLU A 681 -12.22 18.20 38.23
N SER A 682 -11.83 18.83 37.11
CA SER A 682 -10.47 18.70 36.58
C SER A 682 -9.43 19.22 37.57
N ARG A 683 -9.63 20.42 38.15
CA ARG A 683 -8.72 21.02 39.15
C ARG A 683 -8.62 20.18 40.43
N LEU A 684 -9.74 19.63 40.92
CA LEU A 684 -9.74 18.71 42.06
C LEU A 684 -8.90 17.45 41.78
N GLY A 685 -9.06 16.87 40.59
CA GLY A 685 -8.28 15.71 40.16
C GLY A 685 -6.79 16.01 39.95
N ASP A 686 -6.43 17.23 39.56
CA ASP A 686 -5.03 17.68 39.49
C ASP A 686 -4.40 17.73 40.88
N GLU A 687 -5.09 18.31 41.87
CA GLU A 687 -4.57 18.39 43.24
C GLU A 687 -4.44 17.01 43.90
N GLU A 688 -5.43 16.11 43.72
CA GLU A 688 -5.32 14.72 44.20
C GLU A 688 -4.10 14.03 43.59
N PHE A 689 -3.91 14.14 42.28
CA PHE A 689 -2.77 13.53 41.59
C PHE A 689 -1.42 14.10 42.04
N ILE A 690 -1.30 15.42 42.12
CA ILE A 690 -0.06 16.08 42.55
C ILE A 690 0.26 15.74 44.00
N SER A 691 -0.73 15.64 44.89
CA SER A 691 -0.50 15.23 46.28
C SER A 691 0.14 13.84 46.37
N GLY A 692 -0.38 12.86 45.61
CA GLY A 692 0.20 11.52 45.51
C GLY A 692 1.58 11.51 44.84
N PHE A 693 1.80 12.40 43.86
CA PHE A 693 3.09 12.55 43.20
C PHE A 693 4.16 13.12 44.15
N LYS A 694 3.82 14.14 44.95
CA LYS A 694 4.70 14.72 45.98
C LYS A 694 5.12 13.67 47.01
N GLU A 695 4.20 12.82 47.45
CA GLU A 695 4.51 11.72 48.37
C GLU A 695 5.51 10.74 47.75
N ARG A 696 5.37 10.44 46.45
CA ARG A 696 6.31 9.57 45.72
C ARG A 696 7.67 10.24 45.53
N ALA A 697 7.70 11.51 45.16
CA ALA A 697 8.93 12.30 45.01
C ALA A 697 9.70 12.39 46.33
N GLY A 698 9.02 12.52 47.48
CA GLY A 698 9.67 12.51 48.79
C GLY A 698 10.34 11.18 49.17
N LYS A 699 9.93 10.06 48.54
CA LYS A 699 10.50 8.73 48.78
C LYS A 699 11.63 8.38 47.80
N ASP A 700 11.67 9.03 46.64
CA ASP A 700 12.55 8.70 45.53
C ASP A 700 13.48 9.87 45.20
N GLY A 701 14.76 9.74 45.54
CA GLY A 701 15.76 10.79 45.33
C GLY A 701 16.03 11.12 43.86
N SER A 702 15.46 10.37 42.92
CA SER A 702 15.53 10.63 41.48
C SER A 702 14.56 11.72 40.99
N ILE A 703 13.56 12.10 41.80
CA ILE A 703 12.50 13.06 41.42
C ILE A 703 12.69 14.38 42.17
N LYS A 704 12.93 15.47 41.44
CA LYS A 704 12.89 16.84 41.95
C LYS A 704 11.55 17.47 41.57
N TYR A 705 10.82 17.98 42.56
CA TYR A 705 9.57 18.70 42.36
C TYR A 705 9.76 20.20 42.64
N GLU A 706 9.27 21.04 41.74
CA GLU A 706 9.40 22.51 41.78
C GLU A 706 8.06 23.17 41.42
N GLU A 707 7.71 24.23 42.15
CA GLU A 707 6.54 25.07 41.87
C GLU A 707 7.02 26.43 41.35
N ALA A 708 6.62 26.77 40.12
CA ALA A 708 6.94 28.03 39.47
C ALA A 708 5.69 28.93 39.46
N VAL A 709 5.74 29.97 40.29
CA VAL A 709 4.72 31.03 40.29
C VAL A 709 5.10 32.03 39.22
N VAL A 710 4.19 32.30 38.28
CA VAL A 710 4.41 33.14 37.10
C VAL A 710 3.26 34.13 36.94
N ASN A 711 3.55 35.33 36.49
CA ASN A 711 2.56 36.39 36.29
C ASN A 711 1.94 36.34 34.89
N ASP A 712 2.74 35.97 33.89
CA ASP A 712 2.32 35.93 32.49
C ASP A 712 2.97 34.77 31.71
N ALA A 713 2.54 34.63 30.45
CA ALA A 713 3.09 33.63 29.54
C ALA A 713 4.58 33.85 29.22
N ALA A 714 5.11 35.08 29.31
CA ALA A 714 6.50 35.36 29.01
C ALA A 714 7.42 34.86 30.13
N GLU A 715 7.06 35.10 31.39
CA GLU A 715 7.78 34.63 32.57
C GLU A 715 7.81 33.10 32.61
N ALA A 716 6.71 32.45 32.24
CA ALA A 716 6.67 30.99 32.11
C ALA A 716 7.62 30.45 31.03
N VAL A 717 7.76 31.15 29.89
CA VAL A 717 8.74 30.82 28.87
C VAL A 717 10.18 30.97 29.38
N GLU A 718 10.45 31.95 30.25
CA GLU A 718 11.75 32.10 30.90
C GLU A 718 12.07 30.94 31.85
N VAL A 719 11.11 30.50 32.65
CA VAL A 719 11.25 29.32 33.52
C VAL A 719 11.50 28.05 32.69
N MET A 720 10.79 27.88 31.58
CA MET A 720 11.03 26.77 30.65
C MET A 720 12.45 26.83 30.07
N ARG A 721 12.94 28.03 29.72
CA ARG A 721 14.30 28.26 29.20
C ARG A 721 15.38 27.93 30.24
N ALA A 722 15.12 28.17 31.53
CA ALA A 722 16.03 27.79 32.62
C ALA A 722 16.26 26.27 32.67
N HIS A 723 15.27 25.48 32.23
CA HIS A 723 15.31 24.01 32.21
C HIS A 723 15.77 23.42 30.87
N LYS A 724 16.39 24.22 29.98
CA LYS A 724 16.87 23.76 28.65
C LYS A 724 17.92 22.65 28.69
N SER A 725 18.65 22.50 29.80
CA SER A 725 19.70 21.50 29.99
C SER A 725 19.12 20.16 30.41
N CYS A 726 18.31 19.55 29.55
CA CYS A 726 17.74 18.23 29.74
C CYS A 726 17.90 17.39 28.46
N ASN A 727 17.61 16.10 28.54
CA ASN A 727 17.65 15.17 27.41
C ASN A 727 16.26 14.97 26.78
N LEU A 728 15.21 15.06 27.59
CA LEU A 728 13.82 14.85 27.17
C LEU A 728 12.88 15.80 27.91
N PHE A 729 11.99 16.47 27.16
CA PHE A 729 10.84 17.17 27.70
C PHE A 729 9.58 16.30 27.62
N LEU A 730 8.80 16.26 28.71
CA LEU A 730 7.49 15.62 28.78
C LEU A 730 6.42 16.70 28.98
N VAL A 731 5.45 16.76 28.07
CA VAL A 731 4.37 17.76 28.12
C VAL A 731 3.05 17.15 27.69
N GLY A 732 1.93 17.63 28.24
CA GLY A 732 0.61 17.31 27.71
C GLY A 732 0.30 18.05 26.42
N ARG A 733 -0.54 17.46 25.57
CA ARG A 733 -1.02 18.10 24.34
C ARG A 733 -2.04 19.20 24.66
N ILE A 734 -3.03 18.91 25.50
CA ILE A 734 -4.06 19.85 25.93
C ILE A 734 -3.84 20.13 27.41
N SER A 735 -3.18 21.25 27.69
CA SER A 735 -3.05 21.77 29.05
C SER A 735 -4.25 22.65 29.38
N GLU A 736 -4.92 22.37 30.50
CA GLU A 736 -6.07 23.11 31.02
C GLU A 736 -5.56 24.15 32.03
N GLY A 737 -5.49 25.43 31.62
CA GLY A 737 -5.04 26.53 32.49
C GLY A 737 -5.02 27.87 31.76
N GLU A 738 -5.27 28.97 32.49
CA GLU A 738 -5.30 30.34 31.93
C GLU A 738 -4.00 30.69 31.20
N LEU A 739 -2.87 30.22 31.74
CA LEU A 739 -1.54 30.42 31.18
C LEU A 739 -1.32 29.64 29.86
N ALA A 740 -1.80 28.40 29.79
CA ALA A 740 -1.73 27.59 28.57
C ALA A 740 -2.63 28.16 27.46
N ALA A 741 -3.78 28.73 27.82
CA ALA A 741 -4.64 29.46 26.90
C ALA A 741 -3.98 30.76 26.40
N ALA A 742 -3.28 31.49 27.26
CA ALA A 742 -2.53 32.70 26.88
C ALA A 742 -1.32 32.38 25.95
N MET A 743 -0.77 31.17 26.03
CA MET A 743 0.28 30.69 25.13
C MET A 743 -0.23 30.15 23.78
N LYS A 744 -1.56 30.17 23.54
CA LYS A 744 -2.19 29.72 22.30
C LYS A 744 -1.97 30.74 21.16
N LYS A 745 -0.72 30.90 20.70
CA LYS A 745 -0.42 31.61 19.45
C LYS A 745 -0.79 30.73 18.24
N LYS A 746 -1.10 31.37 17.10
CA LYS A 746 -1.38 30.70 15.81
C LYS A 746 -0.26 29.69 15.53
N SER A 747 -0.58 28.39 15.59
CA SER A 747 0.40 27.30 15.66
C SER A 747 0.50 26.58 14.31
N GLU A 748 1.72 26.36 13.82
CA GLU A 748 1.95 25.57 12.60
C GLU A 748 1.64 24.07 12.77
N CYS A 749 1.61 23.52 14.00
CA CYS A 749 1.47 22.08 14.26
C CYS A 749 0.53 21.80 15.45
N PRO A 750 -0.81 21.86 15.28
CA PRO A 750 -1.77 21.71 16.37
C PRO A 750 -1.77 20.32 17.02
N GLU A 751 -1.24 19.30 16.34
CA GLU A 751 -1.04 17.96 16.91
C GLU A 751 -0.11 17.93 18.15
N LEU A 752 0.71 18.98 18.36
CA LEU A 752 1.61 19.08 19.51
C LEU A 752 1.07 19.92 20.68
N GLY A 753 -0.03 20.64 20.48
CA GLY A 753 -0.55 21.56 21.49
C GLY A 753 0.30 22.82 21.71
N PRO A 754 -0.14 23.76 22.55
CA PRO A 754 0.51 25.07 22.72
C PRO A 754 1.94 24.95 23.23
N ILE A 755 2.16 24.13 24.28
CA ILE A 755 3.48 23.96 24.91
C ILE A 755 4.42 23.16 24.00
N GLY A 756 3.93 22.09 23.38
CA GLY A 756 4.72 21.29 22.44
C GLY A 756 5.22 22.12 21.25
N ASN A 757 4.38 23.00 20.69
CA ASN A 757 4.79 23.92 19.63
C ASN A 757 5.87 24.89 20.09
N LEU A 758 5.73 25.44 21.30
CA LEU A 758 6.71 26.39 21.85
C LEU A 758 8.09 25.76 22.01
N LEU A 759 8.17 24.47 22.37
CA LEU A 759 9.42 23.72 22.47
C LEU A 759 10.08 23.41 21.11
N ILE A 760 9.32 23.54 20.01
CA ILE A 760 9.84 23.35 18.65
C ILE A 760 10.36 24.66 18.03
N LEU A 761 9.85 25.82 18.47
CA LEU A 761 10.29 27.12 17.96
C LEU A 761 11.80 27.35 18.16
N ALA A 762 12.42 28.00 17.18
CA ALA A 762 13.84 28.35 17.21
C ALA A 762 14.21 29.23 18.43
N GLU A 763 13.26 30.02 18.94
CA GLU A 763 13.45 30.93 20.08
C GLU A 763 13.83 30.24 21.40
N LEU A 764 13.45 28.96 21.59
CA LEU A 764 13.86 28.17 22.76
C LEU A 764 15.13 27.34 22.53
N SER A 765 15.56 27.14 21.27
CA SER A 765 16.75 26.40 20.83
C SER A 765 17.26 25.35 21.83
N THR A 766 16.52 24.25 22.00
CA THR A 766 16.91 23.13 22.87
C THR A 766 17.37 21.93 22.05
N ALA A 767 18.43 21.26 22.50
CA ALA A 767 18.90 19.99 21.92
C ALA A 767 18.12 18.77 22.46
N ALA A 768 17.22 18.98 23.41
CA ALA A 768 16.42 17.93 24.04
C ALA A 768 15.29 17.47 23.11
N SER A 769 15.07 16.15 23.03
CA SER A 769 13.88 15.61 22.38
C SER A 769 12.62 16.00 23.16
N VAL A 770 11.47 16.05 22.47
CA VAL A 770 10.19 16.39 23.10
C VAL A 770 9.21 15.23 22.91
N LEU A 771 8.54 14.83 23.99
CA LEU A 771 7.46 13.86 23.95
C LEU A 771 6.17 14.53 24.42
N VAL A 772 5.25 14.74 23.48
CA VAL A 772 3.93 15.31 23.75
C VAL A 772 2.95 14.16 23.98
N MET A 773 2.20 14.18 25.09
CA MET A 773 1.28 13.11 25.46
C MET A 773 -0.18 13.56 25.44
N GLN A 774 -1.06 12.70 24.95
CA GLN A 774 -2.52 12.86 25.02
C GLN A 774 -3.10 11.65 25.74
N GLN A 775 -3.84 11.91 26.82
CA GLN A 775 -4.49 10.86 27.60
C GLN A 775 -5.69 10.28 26.84
N TYR A 776 -5.87 8.95 26.93
CA TYR A 776 -7.05 8.30 26.38
C TYR A 776 -8.33 8.73 27.11
N ARG A 777 -9.35 9.11 26.33
CA ARG A 777 -10.72 9.38 26.78
C ARG A 777 -11.71 8.64 25.88
N SER A 778 -12.82 8.15 26.44
CA SER A 778 -13.87 7.46 25.66
C SER A 778 -14.56 8.39 24.65
N GLN A 779 -14.59 9.69 24.93
CA GLN A 779 -15.01 10.76 24.03
C GLN A 779 -14.01 11.93 24.17
N LEU A 780 -13.50 12.42 23.05
CA LEU A 780 -12.67 13.63 23.02
C LEU A 780 -13.57 14.86 23.16
N SER A 781 -13.11 15.89 23.87
CA SER A 781 -13.86 17.14 24.00
C SER A 781 -14.01 17.83 22.65
N GLU A 782 -15.11 18.58 22.44
CA GLU A 782 -15.31 19.35 21.21
C GLU A 782 -14.13 20.29 20.93
N HIS A 783 -13.52 20.87 21.98
CA HIS A 783 -12.32 21.71 21.85
C HIS A 783 -11.11 20.94 21.30
N SER A 784 -10.92 19.68 21.70
CA SER A 784 -9.85 18.81 21.18
C SER A 784 -10.05 18.50 19.69
N LEU A 785 -11.30 18.17 19.30
CA LEU A 785 -11.66 17.91 17.90
C LEU A 785 -11.56 19.18 17.03
N LYS A 786 -12.06 20.33 17.51
CA LYS A 786 -11.94 21.62 16.81
C LYS A 786 -10.48 22.02 16.62
N SER A 787 -9.61 21.80 17.62
CA SER A 787 -8.17 22.08 17.47
C SER A 787 -7.48 21.24 16.39
N LEU A 788 -8.05 20.08 16.03
CA LEU A 788 -7.54 19.24 14.92
C LEU A 788 -8.11 19.66 13.56
N GLN A 789 -9.29 20.32 13.55
CA GLN A 789 -10.06 20.71 12.37
C GLN A 789 -9.85 22.18 11.95
N GLU A 790 -9.46 23.10 12.84
CA GLU A 790 -9.28 24.54 12.56
C GLU A 790 -8.31 24.86 11.40
N ASP A 791 -7.47 23.89 10.98
CA ASP A 791 -6.58 24.01 9.81
C ASP A 791 -7.17 23.45 8.50
N GLU A 792 -8.20 22.58 8.50
CA GLU A 792 -8.77 22.04 7.23
C GLU A 792 -9.39 23.18 6.40
N ALA A 793 -10.05 24.14 7.07
CA ALA A 793 -10.61 25.32 6.41
C ALA A 793 -9.56 26.33 5.94
N ALA A 794 -8.38 26.37 6.58
CA ALA A 794 -7.29 27.27 6.19
C ALA A 794 -6.48 26.70 5.01
N SER A 795 -6.25 25.38 4.97
CA SER A 795 -5.59 24.73 3.83
C SER A 795 -6.44 24.71 2.56
N GLU A 796 -7.78 24.70 2.67
CA GLU A 796 -8.67 24.86 1.51
C GLU A 796 -8.76 26.33 1.01
N MET A 797 -8.41 27.32 1.84
CA MET A 797 -8.40 28.73 1.45
C MET A 797 -7.06 29.18 0.86
N ASP A 798 -5.92 28.63 1.31
CA ASP A 798 -4.60 28.96 0.74
C ASP A 798 -4.41 28.40 -0.69
N ASP A 799 -5.17 27.36 -1.08
CA ASP A 799 -5.23 26.83 -2.46
C ASP A 799 -6.09 27.71 -3.40
N TYR A 800 -6.89 28.65 -2.85
CA TYR A 800 -7.70 29.59 -3.65
C TYR A 800 -7.03 30.97 -3.83
N ASP A 801 -6.12 31.36 -2.93
CA ASP A 801 -5.42 32.65 -3.00
C ASP A 801 -4.03 32.55 -3.68
N SER A 802 -3.70 31.38 -4.26
CA SER A 802 -2.47 31.15 -5.02
C SER A 802 -2.65 30.75 -6.50
N GLU A 803 -3.85 30.98 -7.09
CA GLU A 803 -4.07 30.98 -8.55
C GLU A 803 -4.10 32.40 -9.17
#